data_AF-V5X7D0-F1
#
_entry.id   AF-V5X7D0-F1
#
_cell.length_a   1.000
_cell.length_b   1.000
_cell.length_c   1.000
_cell.angle_alpha   90.00
_cell.angle_beta   90.00
_cell.angle_gamma   90.00
#
_symmetry.space_group_name_H-M   'P 1'
#
loop_
_entity.id
_entity.type
_entity.pdbx_description
1 polymer ?
#
loop_
_entity_poly.entity_id
_entity_poly.type
_entity_poly.pdbx_seq_one_letter_code
_entity_poly.pdbx_strand_id
1 'polypeptide(L)'
;MEFVRDHRAPAPQVPSGAVRVRPPPEVPAVPQANPLIRLLPVVMLVAAGGMVVLYLSGDRLPTARSPMYLVLPVMMLVSVLATAAHGMRGRTTEIDAGRRDYLRYLDGVGQDAAATADAQHANLLWTHPDPAALWTVAGTARMWERRATDPDFCLVRVGIGPAILATPLTVEDSSPVGETDPVTQAALDALLTSHAIVPGLPVVTELSGHLGFGGAAAAARDLVRAIVCQLAVWHSPADIRIVARAGAGAGAGDRCWDWLKWLPHHAYASSAARTVLIVDDDRPVAAGAADIVLELGGHGDRRIEAGPGSDAVSAEQALLCARRVARWRPGAARSGAAVPGWAELVGMDGPPLRSPDSRVRLRVPIGTGDGPDNRGMPVYLDIKEAAEGGMGPHGLCVGATGSGKSEFLRTLVLGLAAMHTSDELNLALIDFKGGATFLGFERLSHVAAVITNLAEEAHLVSRMQAALTGEMQRRQQLLRASGTGNITEYRRARAAGRDLTVLPVLFLVIDEFSELLSRHPDFAEVFLAVGRLGRSLGMHLLLASQRLDEGRLRGLEAHLSYRICLKTFSTSDSRAVIGVPDAYDLSAEPGSAYLKTVDGELVKLRTTYVSGPARRVAEEPAGVALFTLFPPPAAPTGSARQVPTVLETMLDRLAGHGRPAHRIWLPPLSAPPTLTDLLTEHDGPRLTAPIGLVDNAFDQRRDPFTVDLTGAGGHVAVVGATRSGKSTALCTLLLALAMRHGPGDIQFYCLDLGGGTLAALRGLPHIGVLAGRDEPELVARTIATVQTLIRRRAAQPARSDGYGEVFLVIDGWAALREDGGVFQDAVTDIAAHGLAHGVHVMISAARWAELRPALKDQLGSRVELRLGEPGESEIHRTAARQLTGSPPGTALTRDGNLAALALPHLDSSDVAGSVRAVLTRHPGPTAPPVRLLPARLDRERLPRSVRPRTHVVMGIGETELGAVTVDFTDSAHLIVLGDSGCGKTALLRTLCVQLTKACEPGEVRLYLADARRTLLGVVDDAHLGGYAISAAILGEQLRGLADMLRGRLPGASVSQQELRDRSWWSGPEIYLVVDDHELLTAGTDPLNPLLEFLPYARDIGLHLVVARRAGGAARALYDPVPAMMRELGSAGLVMSTATDEGPLLGATRPAVLPPGRATLVLRGHAVERVQIAWTEPP
;
A
#
# COMPACT_ATOMS: atom_id res chain seq x y z
N MET A 1 33.43 -29.14 -8.92
CA MET A 1 33.74 -28.75 -10.30
C MET A 1 32.83 -29.51 -11.23
N GLU A 2 32.30 -28.90 -12.28
CA GLU A 2 31.57 -29.64 -13.31
C GLU A 2 32.56 -30.36 -14.22
N PHE A 3 32.28 -31.63 -14.51
CA PHE A 3 33.05 -32.42 -15.46
C PHE A 3 32.17 -32.72 -16.67
N VAL A 4 32.62 -32.23 -17.83
CA VAL A 4 31.98 -32.48 -19.13
C VAL A 4 32.73 -33.62 -19.79
N ARG A 5 32.00 -34.61 -20.29
CA ARG A 5 32.61 -35.78 -20.94
C ARG A 5 33.06 -35.42 -22.35
N ASP A 6 34.37 -35.49 -22.59
CA ASP A 6 34.95 -35.33 -23.93
C ASP A 6 34.93 -36.65 -24.73
N HIS A 7 35.46 -36.63 -25.95
CA HIS A 7 35.64 -37.83 -26.77
C HIS A 7 36.71 -38.75 -26.19
N ARG A 8 36.46 -40.06 -26.23
CA ARG A 8 37.33 -41.09 -25.65
C ARG A 8 38.71 -41.09 -26.33
N ALA A 9 39.77 -41.11 -25.53
CA ALA A 9 41.13 -41.20 -26.04
C ALA A 9 41.39 -42.58 -26.66
N PRO A 10 42.03 -42.68 -27.83
CA PRO A 10 42.28 -43.95 -28.48
C PRO A 10 43.26 -44.80 -27.66
N ALA A 11 42.95 -46.09 -27.48
CA ALA A 11 43.85 -47.05 -26.85
C ALA A 11 45.01 -47.43 -27.79
N PRO A 12 46.17 -47.86 -27.25
CA PRO A 12 47.26 -48.43 -28.05
C PRO A 12 46.75 -49.57 -28.95
N GLN A 13 47.14 -49.61 -30.22
CA GLN A 13 46.68 -50.66 -31.12
C GLN A 13 47.45 -51.96 -30.89
N VAL A 14 46.74 -53.08 -30.91
CA VAL A 14 47.32 -54.43 -30.83
C VAL A 14 47.16 -55.08 -32.21
N PRO A 15 48.23 -55.68 -32.78
CA PRO A 15 48.11 -56.50 -33.96
C PRO A 15 47.07 -57.61 -33.78
N SER A 16 46.27 -57.88 -34.81
CA SER A 16 45.22 -58.90 -34.78
C SER A 16 45.36 -59.86 -35.96
N GLY A 17 45.15 -61.16 -35.71
CA GLY A 17 45.18 -62.21 -36.74
C GLY A 17 46.24 -63.29 -36.47
N ALA A 18 45.99 -64.53 -36.88
CA ALA A 18 46.93 -65.63 -36.67
C ALA A 18 48.19 -65.43 -37.52
N VAL A 19 49.37 -65.56 -36.90
CA VAL A 19 50.66 -65.54 -37.60
C VAL A 19 50.99 -66.96 -38.03
N ARG A 20 51.13 -67.15 -39.35
CA ARG A 20 51.45 -68.45 -39.93
C ARG A 20 52.95 -68.69 -39.89
N VAL A 21 53.37 -69.74 -39.19
CA VAL A 21 54.78 -70.13 -39.05
C VAL A 21 55.08 -71.27 -40.02
N ARG A 22 56.12 -71.09 -40.86
CA ARG A 22 56.52 -72.08 -41.86
C ARG A 22 56.97 -73.39 -41.17
N PRO A 23 56.63 -74.58 -41.70
CA PRO A 23 57.14 -75.84 -41.17
C PRO A 23 58.66 -75.96 -41.37
N PRO A 24 59.34 -76.81 -40.60
CA PRO A 24 60.78 -77.01 -40.74
C PRO A 24 61.16 -77.53 -42.14
N PRO A 25 62.35 -77.16 -42.66
CA PRO A 25 62.80 -77.64 -43.97
C PRO A 25 62.96 -79.18 -43.98
N GLU A 26 62.51 -79.82 -45.06
CA GLU A 26 62.62 -81.27 -45.28
C GLU A 26 64.08 -81.70 -45.54
N VAL A 27 64.47 -82.87 -45.04
CA VAL A 27 65.78 -83.46 -45.35
C VAL A 27 65.73 -84.07 -46.78
N PRO A 28 66.67 -83.74 -47.68
CA PRO A 28 66.66 -84.28 -49.04
C PRO A 28 66.70 -85.83 -49.08
N ALA A 29 65.73 -86.46 -49.76
CA ALA A 29 65.63 -87.90 -49.89
C ALA A 29 66.82 -88.50 -50.70
N VAL A 30 67.38 -89.61 -50.22
CA VAL A 30 68.49 -90.32 -50.88
C VAL A 30 67.97 -91.10 -52.11
N PRO A 31 68.47 -90.87 -53.34
CA PRO A 31 68.14 -91.74 -54.47
C PRO A 31 68.78 -93.14 -54.27
N GLN A 32 67.96 -94.19 -54.33
CA GLN A 32 68.42 -95.58 -54.23
C GLN A 32 69.27 -95.97 -55.45
N ALA A 33 70.59 -96.09 -55.27
CA ALA A 33 71.50 -96.53 -56.33
C ALA A 33 71.56 -98.07 -56.42
N ASN A 34 71.40 -98.58 -57.64
CA ASN A 34 71.40 -100.00 -58.04
C ASN A 34 72.58 -100.80 -57.42
N PRO A 35 72.35 -101.96 -56.77
CA PRO A 35 73.40 -102.71 -56.07
C PRO A 35 74.53 -103.20 -57.00
N LEU A 36 74.28 -103.31 -58.30
CA LEU A 36 75.27 -103.72 -59.29
C LEU A 36 76.45 -102.73 -59.39
N ILE A 37 76.21 -101.42 -59.18
CA ILE A 37 77.24 -100.38 -59.31
C ILE A 37 78.20 -100.39 -58.10
N ARG A 38 77.79 -100.92 -56.94
CA ARG A 38 78.63 -101.04 -55.74
C ARG A 38 79.70 -102.15 -55.83
N LEU A 39 79.54 -103.13 -56.71
CA LEU A 39 80.49 -104.25 -56.87
C LEU A 39 81.61 -103.97 -57.88
N LEU A 40 81.43 -102.99 -58.78
CA LEU A 40 82.41 -102.65 -59.82
C LEU A 40 83.83 -102.38 -59.29
N PRO A 41 84.04 -101.63 -58.17
CA PRO A 41 85.38 -101.37 -57.64
C PRO A 41 86.04 -102.62 -57.05
N VAL A 42 85.27 -103.53 -56.45
CA VAL A 42 85.78 -104.77 -55.83
C VAL A 42 86.22 -105.76 -56.92
N VAL A 43 85.44 -105.88 -58.00
CA VAL A 43 85.80 -106.72 -59.16
C VAL A 43 87.10 -106.24 -59.81
N MET A 44 87.28 -104.92 -59.94
CA MET A 44 88.52 -104.33 -60.48
C MET A 44 89.73 -104.57 -59.56
N LEU A 45 89.54 -104.56 -58.24
CA LEU A 45 90.61 -104.81 -57.26
C LEU A 45 91.07 -106.27 -57.25
N VAL A 46 90.14 -107.22 -57.43
CA VAL A 46 90.44 -108.64 -57.58
C VAL A 46 91.17 -108.91 -58.90
N ALA A 47 90.78 -108.27 -60.01
CA ALA A 47 91.47 -108.39 -61.30
C ALA A 47 92.90 -107.83 -61.25
N ALA A 48 93.13 -106.71 -60.57
CA ALA A 48 94.47 -106.14 -60.37
C ALA A 48 95.34 -107.05 -59.49
N GLY A 49 94.79 -107.62 -58.40
CA GLY A 49 95.50 -108.56 -57.54
C GLY A 49 95.87 -109.87 -58.26
N GLY A 50 94.97 -110.41 -59.08
CA GLY A 50 95.23 -111.62 -59.88
C GLY A 50 96.39 -111.46 -60.86
N MET A 51 96.56 -110.28 -61.46
CA MET A 51 97.64 -110.00 -62.40
C MET A 51 99.01 -109.87 -61.70
N VAL A 52 99.05 -109.32 -60.48
CA VAL A 52 100.27 -109.23 -59.65
C VAL A 52 100.71 -110.60 -59.11
N VAL A 53 99.76 -111.47 -58.75
CA VAL A 53 100.04 -112.84 -58.31
C VAL A 53 100.55 -113.71 -59.47
N LEU A 54 100.02 -113.52 -60.69
CA LEU A 54 100.50 -114.21 -61.90
C LEU A 54 101.93 -113.81 -62.28
N TYR A 55 102.33 -112.55 -62.01
CA TYR A 55 103.69 -112.07 -62.23
C TYR A 55 104.71 -112.66 -61.24
N LEU A 56 104.28 -113.00 -60.01
CA LEU A 56 105.16 -113.50 -58.94
C LEU A 56 105.27 -115.04 -58.86
N SER A 57 104.42 -115.80 -59.58
CA SER A 57 104.23 -117.26 -59.33
C SER A 57 104.58 -118.20 -60.50
N GLY A 58 105.21 -117.72 -61.59
CA GLY A 58 105.52 -118.54 -62.78
C GLY A 58 107.02 -118.75 -63.02
N ASP A 59 107.52 -119.97 -62.73
CA ASP A 59 108.93 -120.37 -62.91
C ASP A 59 109.17 -121.29 -64.13
N ARG A 60 108.25 -121.31 -65.11
CA ARG A 60 108.36 -122.16 -66.33
C ARG A 60 107.72 -121.53 -67.56
N LEU A 61 108.42 -120.58 -68.20
CA LEU A 61 108.55 -120.36 -69.66
C LEU A 61 109.31 -119.03 -69.91
N PRO A 62 110.37 -119.00 -70.73
CA PRO A 62 111.28 -117.85 -70.80
C PRO A 62 111.00 -116.97 -72.03
N THR A 63 110.53 -115.72 -71.85
CA THR A 63 110.92 -114.52 -72.63
C THR A 63 110.23 -113.23 -72.14
N ALA A 64 111.04 -112.19 -71.90
CA ALA A 64 110.71 -110.76 -71.75
C ALA A 64 109.92 -110.27 -70.51
N ARG A 65 110.64 -110.07 -69.39
CA ARG A 65 110.28 -109.12 -68.32
C ARG A 65 110.38 -107.69 -68.84
N SER A 66 109.26 -107.05 -69.21
CA SER A 66 109.17 -105.62 -69.52
C SER A 66 108.47 -104.86 -68.37
N PRO A 67 109.06 -103.77 -67.83
CA PRO A 67 108.49 -103.00 -66.71
C PRO A 67 107.17 -102.27 -67.02
N MET A 68 106.70 -102.30 -68.26
CA MET A 68 105.47 -101.62 -68.70
C MET A 68 104.18 -102.26 -68.14
N TYR A 69 104.23 -103.52 -67.70
CA TYR A 69 103.08 -104.25 -67.15
C TYR A 69 102.70 -103.86 -65.71
N LEU A 70 103.48 -103.02 -65.02
CA LEU A 70 103.20 -102.55 -63.65
C LEU A 70 102.50 -101.17 -63.59
N VAL A 71 102.45 -100.41 -64.68
CA VAL A 71 101.89 -99.03 -64.68
C VAL A 71 100.36 -99.02 -64.72
N LEU A 72 99.74 -99.97 -65.44
CA LEU A 72 98.28 -100.07 -65.60
C LEU A 72 97.52 -100.25 -64.25
N PRO A 73 97.93 -101.10 -63.30
CA PRO A 73 97.22 -101.24 -62.03
C PRO A 73 97.33 -100.01 -61.10
N VAL A 74 98.40 -99.20 -61.21
CA VAL A 74 98.60 -98.02 -60.35
C VAL A 74 97.69 -96.85 -60.76
N MET A 75 97.50 -96.60 -62.06
CA MET A 75 96.58 -95.54 -62.52
C MET A 75 95.11 -95.83 -62.15
N MET A 76 94.69 -97.10 -62.17
CA MET A 76 93.34 -97.48 -61.76
C MET A 76 93.09 -97.21 -60.27
N LEU A 77 94.11 -97.38 -59.42
CA LEU A 77 94.01 -97.15 -57.98
C LEU A 77 93.80 -95.65 -57.65
N VAL A 78 94.48 -94.75 -58.39
CA VAL A 78 94.39 -93.30 -58.18
C VAL A 78 93.00 -92.75 -58.58
N SER A 79 92.38 -93.31 -59.63
CA SER A 79 91.06 -92.84 -60.11
C SER A 79 89.91 -93.21 -59.15
N VAL A 80 89.98 -94.37 -58.50
CA VAL A 80 89.01 -94.78 -57.46
C VAL A 80 89.09 -93.89 -56.22
N LEU A 81 90.30 -93.51 -55.80
CA LEU A 81 90.53 -92.61 -54.66
C LEU A 81 90.01 -91.18 -54.92
N ALA A 82 90.15 -90.65 -56.15
CA ALA A 82 89.66 -89.32 -56.49
C ALA A 82 88.12 -89.21 -56.42
N THR A 83 87.41 -90.27 -56.81
CA THR A 83 85.94 -90.29 -56.88
C THR A 83 85.30 -90.43 -55.49
N ALA A 84 85.96 -91.11 -54.55
CA ALA A 84 85.49 -91.25 -53.16
C ALA A 84 85.61 -89.94 -52.35
N ALA A 85 86.61 -89.10 -52.63
CA ALA A 85 86.86 -87.88 -51.87
C ALA A 85 85.90 -86.71 -52.18
N HIS A 86 85.37 -86.61 -53.41
CA HIS A 86 84.45 -85.53 -53.80
C HIS A 86 82.99 -85.78 -53.40
N GLY A 87 82.56 -87.04 -53.23
CA GLY A 87 81.16 -87.38 -52.91
C GLY A 87 80.74 -87.12 -51.45
N MET A 88 81.68 -86.91 -50.52
CA MET A 88 81.38 -86.78 -49.09
C MET A 88 81.38 -85.35 -48.53
N ARG A 89 81.97 -84.35 -49.22
CA ARG A 89 82.16 -82.99 -48.68
C ARG A 89 81.06 -81.96 -49.00
N GLY A 90 80.21 -82.18 -50.01
CA GLY A 90 79.14 -81.24 -50.39
C GLY A 90 77.83 -81.36 -49.59
N ARG A 91 77.63 -82.49 -48.89
CA ARG A 91 76.34 -82.87 -48.27
C ARG A 91 76.12 -82.28 -46.87
N THR A 92 77.18 -81.98 -46.11
CA THR A 92 77.08 -81.42 -44.74
C THR A 92 76.91 -79.91 -44.74
N THR A 93 77.48 -79.19 -45.72
CA THR A 93 77.42 -77.72 -45.80
C THR A 93 76.05 -77.17 -46.18
N GLU A 94 75.25 -77.93 -46.95
CA GLU A 94 73.92 -77.52 -47.41
C GLU A 94 72.86 -77.68 -46.31
N ILE A 95 72.96 -78.74 -45.49
CA ILE A 95 72.10 -78.99 -44.32
C ILE A 95 72.34 -77.93 -43.22
N ASP A 96 73.60 -77.58 -42.95
CA ASP A 96 73.94 -76.56 -41.93
C ASP A 96 73.62 -75.11 -42.37
N ALA A 97 73.51 -74.84 -43.66
CA ALA A 97 73.02 -73.55 -44.17
C ALA A 97 71.51 -73.43 -43.97
N GLY A 98 70.73 -74.45 -44.36
CA GLY A 98 69.27 -74.47 -44.19
C GLY A 98 68.81 -74.37 -42.73
N ARG A 99 69.53 -75.02 -41.80
CA ARG A 99 69.28 -74.90 -40.34
C ARG A 99 69.43 -73.47 -39.83
N ARG A 100 70.54 -72.80 -40.17
CA ARG A 100 70.84 -71.44 -39.70
C ARG A 100 69.82 -70.41 -40.19
N ASP A 101 69.37 -70.54 -41.44
CA ASP A 101 68.39 -69.63 -42.02
C ASP A 101 67.00 -69.83 -41.41
N TYR A 102 66.60 -71.07 -41.14
CA TYR A 102 65.33 -71.35 -40.47
C TYR A 102 65.33 -70.90 -39.00
N LEU A 103 66.42 -71.13 -38.24
CA LEU A 103 66.55 -70.63 -36.87
C LEU A 103 66.48 -69.09 -36.82
N ARG A 104 67.13 -68.39 -37.75
CA ARG A 104 67.05 -66.91 -37.85
C ARG A 104 65.63 -66.43 -38.19
N TYR A 105 64.88 -67.19 -38.99
CA TYR A 105 63.47 -66.91 -39.24
C TYR A 105 62.63 -67.09 -37.97
N LEU A 106 62.83 -68.17 -37.21
CA LEU A 106 62.14 -68.40 -35.93
C LEU A 106 62.47 -67.31 -34.90
N ASP A 107 63.73 -66.83 -34.84
CA ASP A 107 64.11 -65.69 -33.99
C ASP A 107 63.33 -64.42 -34.36
N GLY A 108 63.16 -64.14 -35.67
CA GLY A 108 62.36 -63.01 -36.15
C GLY A 108 60.88 -63.14 -35.76
N VAL A 109 60.29 -64.33 -35.94
CA VAL A 109 58.91 -64.62 -35.50
C VAL A 109 58.77 -64.47 -33.97
N GLY A 110 59.77 -64.87 -33.19
CA GLY A 110 59.81 -64.68 -31.74
C GLY A 110 59.86 -63.20 -31.34
N GLN A 111 60.66 -62.38 -32.02
CA GLN A 111 60.68 -60.93 -31.80
C GLN A 111 59.33 -60.27 -32.10
N ASP A 112 58.68 -60.65 -33.20
CA ASP A 112 57.35 -60.14 -33.57
C ASP A 112 56.26 -60.57 -32.56
N ALA A 113 56.34 -61.81 -32.06
CA ALA A 113 55.45 -62.32 -31.02
C ALA A 113 55.65 -61.59 -29.69
N ALA A 114 56.91 -61.31 -29.30
CA ALA A 114 57.23 -60.54 -28.10
C ALA A 114 56.75 -59.08 -28.21
N ALA A 115 56.97 -58.43 -29.37
CA ALA A 115 56.47 -57.08 -29.62
C ALA A 115 54.92 -57.02 -29.59
N THR A 116 54.25 -58.06 -30.09
CA THR A 116 52.80 -58.19 -29.99
C THR A 116 52.35 -58.39 -28.55
N ALA A 117 53.06 -59.19 -27.76
CA ALA A 117 52.80 -59.36 -26.33
C ALA A 117 52.93 -58.04 -25.56
N ASP A 118 53.96 -57.24 -25.83
CA ASP A 118 54.16 -55.91 -25.24
C ASP A 118 53.04 -54.94 -25.63
N ALA A 119 52.62 -54.94 -26.90
CA ALA A 119 51.49 -54.13 -27.37
C ALA A 119 50.17 -54.55 -26.72
N GLN A 120 49.94 -55.87 -26.58
CA GLN A 120 48.78 -56.44 -25.89
C GLN A 120 48.78 -56.04 -24.40
N HIS A 121 49.94 -56.09 -23.75
CA HIS A 121 50.11 -55.65 -22.36
C HIS A 121 49.83 -54.15 -22.20
N ALA A 122 50.36 -53.31 -23.08
CA ALA A 122 50.13 -51.86 -23.07
C ALA A 122 48.66 -51.49 -23.31
N ASN A 123 47.99 -52.15 -24.26
CA ASN A 123 46.56 -51.93 -24.54
C ASN A 123 45.67 -52.36 -23.36
N LEU A 124 45.92 -53.54 -22.79
CA LEU A 124 45.13 -54.06 -21.68
C LEU A 124 45.38 -53.25 -20.39
N LEU A 125 46.60 -52.81 -20.11
CA LEU A 125 46.86 -51.89 -19.00
C LEU A 125 46.30 -50.48 -19.24
N TRP A 126 46.25 -50.00 -20.47
CA TRP A 126 45.59 -48.74 -20.79
C TRP A 126 44.08 -48.81 -20.50
N THR A 127 43.44 -49.91 -20.90
CA THR A 127 41.99 -50.11 -20.80
C THR A 127 41.58 -50.54 -19.38
N HIS A 128 42.39 -51.37 -18.74
CA HIS A 128 42.19 -51.98 -17.41
C HIS A 128 43.47 -51.82 -16.56
N PRO A 129 43.82 -50.58 -16.16
CA PRO A 129 45.00 -50.32 -15.34
C PRO A 129 44.86 -50.95 -13.96
N ASP A 130 45.98 -51.01 -13.24
CA ASP A 130 45.98 -51.45 -11.85
C ASP A 130 44.99 -50.60 -11.01
N PRO A 131 44.01 -51.23 -10.34
CA PRO A 131 43.05 -50.54 -9.50
C PRO A 131 43.67 -49.63 -8.43
N ALA A 132 44.87 -49.95 -7.92
CA ALA A 132 45.59 -49.12 -6.96
C ALA A 132 46.07 -47.77 -7.55
N ALA A 133 46.16 -47.65 -8.88
CA ALA A 133 46.59 -46.45 -9.58
C ALA A 133 45.44 -45.54 -10.05
N LEU A 134 44.17 -45.97 -9.93
CA LEU A 134 43.01 -45.27 -10.51
C LEU A 134 42.78 -43.85 -9.98
N TRP A 135 43.25 -43.55 -8.76
CA TRP A 135 43.15 -42.21 -8.19
C TRP A 135 43.94 -41.16 -9.00
N THR A 136 44.91 -41.57 -9.82
CA THR A 136 45.66 -40.67 -10.73
C THR A 136 44.85 -40.31 -11.99
N VAL A 137 43.90 -41.15 -12.38
CA VAL A 137 43.00 -40.92 -13.54
C VAL A 137 41.89 -39.94 -13.18
N ALA A 138 41.46 -39.91 -11.92
CA ALA A 138 40.39 -39.03 -11.45
C ALA A 138 40.70 -37.54 -11.71
N GLY A 139 39.87 -36.89 -12.52
CA GLY A 139 40.02 -35.49 -12.95
C GLY A 139 40.78 -35.30 -14.28
N THR A 140 41.29 -36.37 -14.89
CA THR A 140 41.83 -36.34 -16.26
C THR A 140 40.70 -36.50 -17.29
N ALA A 141 41.00 -36.31 -18.58
CA ALA A 141 40.04 -36.52 -19.68
C ALA A 141 39.49 -37.96 -19.78
N ARG A 142 40.16 -38.94 -19.14
CA ARG A 142 39.76 -40.35 -19.14
C ARG A 142 38.76 -40.72 -18.03
N MET A 143 38.51 -39.80 -17.08
CA MET A 143 37.49 -40.02 -16.07
C MET A 143 36.09 -40.02 -16.72
N TRP A 144 35.25 -40.99 -16.36
CA TRP A 144 33.89 -41.16 -16.89
C TRP A 144 33.80 -41.33 -18.41
N GLU A 145 34.87 -41.86 -19.04
CA GLU A 145 34.95 -42.02 -20.49
C GLU A 145 34.02 -43.12 -21.04
N ARG A 146 33.60 -44.10 -20.21
CA ARG A 146 32.78 -45.24 -20.64
C ARG A 146 31.29 -44.91 -20.56
N ARG A 147 30.56 -45.22 -21.63
CA ARG A 147 29.11 -44.98 -21.79
C ARG A 147 28.34 -46.29 -21.77
N ALA A 148 27.04 -46.21 -21.47
CA ALA A 148 26.15 -47.39 -21.44
C ALA A 148 26.07 -48.16 -22.77
N THR A 149 26.41 -47.51 -23.90
CA THR A 149 26.44 -48.10 -25.24
C THR A 149 27.77 -48.75 -25.59
N ASP A 150 28.81 -48.54 -24.80
CA ASP A 150 30.15 -49.04 -25.11
C ASP A 150 30.27 -50.54 -24.73
N PRO A 151 30.99 -51.35 -25.52
CA PRO A 151 31.10 -52.79 -25.27
C PRO A 151 31.85 -53.14 -23.97
N ASP A 152 32.61 -52.20 -23.40
CA ASP A 152 33.33 -52.34 -22.15
C ASP A 152 32.62 -51.69 -20.94
N PHE A 153 31.33 -51.34 -21.10
CA PHE A 153 30.48 -50.90 -19.99
C PHE A 153 30.34 -52.00 -18.95
N CYS A 154 30.58 -51.69 -17.67
CA CYS A 154 30.60 -52.67 -16.57
C CYS A 154 31.62 -53.82 -16.71
N LEU A 155 32.60 -53.73 -17.63
CA LEU A 155 33.70 -54.69 -17.73
C LEU A 155 34.86 -54.27 -16.81
N VAL A 156 35.15 -55.07 -15.79
CA VAL A 156 36.14 -54.75 -14.75
C VAL A 156 37.24 -55.78 -14.65
N ARG A 157 38.44 -55.34 -14.24
CA ARG A 157 39.58 -56.20 -13.93
C ARG A 157 39.41 -56.79 -12.53
N VAL A 158 39.69 -58.08 -12.39
CA VAL A 158 39.60 -58.81 -11.10
C VAL A 158 40.94 -59.40 -10.65
N GLY A 159 41.96 -59.34 -11.50
CA GLY A 159 43.31 -59.82 -11.19
C GLY A 159 44.20 -59.84 -12.43
N ILE A 160 45.36 -60.47 -12.28
CA ILE A 160 46.31 -60.72 -13.37
C ILE A 160 46.46 -62.22 -13.61
N GLY A 161 46.62 -62.61 -14.86
CA GLY A 161 46.70 -64.01 -15.25
C GLY A 161 47.30 -64.21 -16.65
N PRO A 162 47.59 -65.47 -17.01
CA PRO A 162 48.01 -65.81 -18.36
C PRO A 162 46.86 -65.61 -19.35
N ALA A 163 47.13 -65.00 -20.51
CA ALA A 163 46.20 -64.98 -21.64
C ALA A 163 46.92 -65.37 -22.94
N ILE A 164 46.14 -65.79 -23.94
CA ILE A 164 46.68 -66.20 -25.24
C ILE A 164 47.22 -64.95 -25.96
N LEU A 165 48.32 -65.11 -26.69
CA LEU A 165 48.86 -64.06 -27.56
C LEU A 165 47.80 -63.59 -28.58
N ALA A 166 47.62 -62.28 -28.72
CA ALA A 166 46.62 -61.69 -29.62
C ALA A 166 46.75 -62.16 -31.08
N THR A 167 47.97 -62.50 -31.51
CA THR A 167 48.28 -63.14 -32.79
C THR A 167 48.70 -64.59 -32.57
N PRO A 168 47.77 -65.55 -32.48
CA PRO A 168 48.12 -66.95 -32.21
C PRO A 168 49.06 -67.46 -33.31
N LEU A 169 50.17 -68.10 -32.91
CA LEU A 169 51.13 -68.70 -33.83
C LEU A 169 50.57 -70.04 -34.32
N THR A 170 50.27 -70.15 -35.61
CA THR A 170 49.74 -71.37 -36.24
C THR A 170 50.73 -71.91 -37.25
N VAL A 171 51.09 -73.19 -37.17
CA VAL A 171 52.01 -73.82 -38.14
C VAL A 171 51.27 -74.09 -39.46
N GLU A 172 51.90 -73.83 -40.60
CA GLU A 172 51.34 -74.20 -41.91
C GLU A 172 51.41 -75.72 -42.14
N ASP A 173 50.38 -76.30 -42.75
CA ASP A 173 50.31 -77.74 -43.02
C ASP A 173 51.50 -78.21 -43.87
N SER A 174 52.23 -79.21 -43.37
CA SER A 174 53.31 -79.89 -44.09
C SER A 174 52.82 -81.21 -44.70
N SER A 175 53.43 -81.63 -45.82
CA SER A 175 53.09 -82.90 -46.48
C SER A 175 53.59 -84.10 -45.64
N PRO A 176 52.83 -85.20 -45.45
CA PRO A 176 53.17 -86.27 -44.48
C PRO A 176 54.39 -87.15 -44.82
N VAL A 177 55.17 -86.82 -45.84
CA VAL A 177 56.08 -87.77 -46.52
C VAL A 177 57.57 -87.44 -46.29
N GLY A 178 57.90 -86.32 -45.63
CA GLY A 178 59.29 -85.88 -45.38
C GLY A 178 59.78 -86.13 -43.95
N GLU A 179 60.98 -86.67 -43.80
CA GLU A 179 61.69 -86.77 -42.51
C GLU A 179 62.23 -85.37 -42.16
N THR A 180 61.78 -84.77 -41.05
CA THR A 180 62.17 -83.40 -40.62
C THR A 180 63.42 -83.39 -39.75
N ASP A 181 64.15 -82.28 -39.75
CA ASP A 181 65.34 -82.12 -38.90
C ASP A 181 64.96 -81.90 -37.42
N PRO A 182 65.44 -82.74 -36.48
CA PRO A 182 65.03 -82.67 -35.08
C PRO A 182 65.40 -81.36 -34.37
N VAL A 183 66.44 -80.65 -34.81
CA VAL A 183 66.88 -79.39 -34.19
C VAL A 183 65.92 -78.25 -34.53
N THR A 184 65.52 -78.14 -35.80
CA THR A 184 64.57 -77.11 -36.25
C THR A 184 63.15 -77.39 -35.78
N GLN A 185 62.76 -78.67 -35.67
CA GLN A 185 61.49 -79.07 -35.05
C GLN A 185 61.46 -78.71 -33.55
N ALA A 186 62.50 -79.04 -32.78
CA ALA A 186 62.57 -78.69 -31.36
C ALA A 186 62.58 -77.17 -31.12
N ALA A 187 63.23 -76.39 -31.99
CA ALA A 187 63.21 -74.93 -31.92
C ALA A 187 61.83 -74.33 -32.23
N LEU A 188 61.10 -74.89 -33.20
CA LEU A 188 59.72 -74.50 -33.49
C LEU A 188 58.79 -74.81 -32.30
N ASP A 189 58.88 -76.01 -31.74
CA ASP A 189 58.06 -76.42 -30.58
C ASP A 189 58.36 -75.54 -29.35
N ALA A 190 59.63 -75.16 -29.14
CA ALA A 190 60.04 -74.23 -28.08
C ALA A 190 59.48 -72.81 -28.29
N LEU A 191 59.45 -72.30 -29.53
CA LEU A 191 58.87 -71.00 -29.87
C LEU A 191 57.36 -70.99 -29.59
N LEU A 192 56.63 -72.01 -30.08
CA LEU A 192 55.19 -72.14 -29.86
C LEU A 192 54.85 -72.22 -28.37
N THR A 193 55.62 -72.97 -27.60
CA THR A 193 55.37 -73.13 -26.15
C THR A 193 55.70 -71.86 -25.37
N SER A 194 56.76 -71.13 -25.72
CA SER A 194 57.22 -69.94 -24.99
C SER A 194 56.42 -68.67 -25.29
N HIS A 195 55.82 -68.56 -26.49
CA HIS A 195 55.12 -67.34 -26.92
C HIS A 195 53.60 -67.51 -27.10
N ALA A 196 53.03 -68.72 -26.93
CA ALA A 196 51.58 -68.92 -27.02
C ALA A 196 50.80 -68.23 -25.90
N ILE A 197 51.40 -68.08 -24.71
CA ILE A 197 50.78 -67.51 -23.52
C ILE A 197 51.59 -66.31 -23.05
N VAL A 198 50.91 -65.17 -22.94
CA VAL A 198 51.46 -63.95 -22.35
C VAL A 198 51.09 -63.92 -20.86
N PRO A 199 52.07 -64.00 -19.94
CA PRO A 199 51.81 -63.96 -18.50
C PRO A 199 51.49 -62.54 -18.02
N GLY A 200 50.82 -62.43 -16.88
CA GLY A 200 50.66 -61.15 -16.17
C GLY A 200 49.68 -60.16 -16.80
N LEU A 201 48.76 -60.61 -17.65
CA LEU A 201 47.76 -59.75 -18.28
C LEU A 201 46.50 -59.55 -17.41
N PRO A 202 45.84 -58.39 -17.50
CA PRO A 202 44.56 -58.13 -16.87
C PRO A 202 43.50 -59.20 -17.19
N VAL A 203 42.99 -59.88 -16.16
CA VAL A 203 41.83 -60.76 -16.25
C VAL A 203 40.57 -59.95 -15.97
N VAL A 204 39.68 -59.90 -16.95
CA VAL A 204 38.46 -59.07 -16.89
C VAL A 204 37.20 -59.93 -16.81
N THR A 205 36.18 -59.39 -16.15
CA THR A 205 34.85 -60.01 -16.06
C THR A 205 33.78 -58.95 -16.26
N GLU A 206 32.70 -59.33 -16.93
CA GLU A 206 31.52 -58.50 -17.06
C GLU A 206 30.68 -58.61 -15.78
N LEU A 207 30.35 -57.46 -15.18
CA LEU A 207 29.46 -57.39 -14.03
C LEU A 207 28.00 -57.38 -14.46
N SER A 208 27.32 -58.49 -14.22
CA SER A 208 25.90 -58.66 -14.48
C SER A 208 25.27 -59.63 -13.46
N GLY A 209 24.05 -59.32 -13.03
CA GLY A 209 23.28 -60.17 -12.10
C GLY A 209 23.90 -60.24 -10.70
N HIS A 210 23.84 -61.42 -10.09
CA HIS A 210 24.30 -61.66 -8.73
C HIS A 210 25.67 -62.37 -8.69
N LEU A 211 26.70 -61.65 -8.27
CA LEU A 211 28.06 -62.18 -8.12
C LEU A 211 28.43 -62.38 -6.65
N GLY A 212 28.89 -63.59 -6.34
CA GLY A 212 29.40 -63.97 -5.02
C GLY A 212 30.92 -63.95 -4.98
N PHE A 213 31.50 -63.30 -3.96
CA PHE A 213 32.95 -63.24 -3.75
C PHE A 213 33.36 -64.14 -2.57
N GLY A 214 34.15 -65.18 -2.89
CA GLY A 214 34.71 -66.15 -1.95
C GLY A 214 36.16 -65.85 -1.56
N GLY A 215 36.73 -66.66 -0.67
CA GLY A 215 38.10 -66.52 -0.16
C GLY A 215 38.16 -65.92 1.25
N ALA A 216 39.34 -65.49 1.69
CA ALA A 216 39.49 -64.80 2.97
C ALA A 216 38.70 -63.47 2.94
N ALA A 217 37.91 -63.19 3.97
CA ALA A 217 36.99 -62.03 4.00
C ALA A 217 37.69 -60.69 3.70
N ALA A 218 38.93 -60.51 4.16
CA ALA A 218 39.74 -59.33 3.86
C ALA A 218 40.08 -59.22 2.36
N ALA A 219 40.51 -60.32 1.73
CA ALA A 219 40.85 -60.37 0.31
C ALA A 219 39.62 -60.16 -0.59
N ALA A 220 38.48 -60.75 -0.23
CA ALA A 220 37.22 -60.54 -0.94
C ALA A 220 36.77 -59.07 -0.87
N ARG A 221 36.88 -58.41 0.30
CA ARG A 221 36.58 -56.98 0.44
C ARG A 221 37.53 -56.10 -0.38
N ASP A 222 38.83 -56.39 -0.38
CA ASP A 222 39.81 -55.62 -1.16
C ASP A 222 39.58 -55.73 -2.66
N LEU A 223 39.18 -56.92 -3.14
CA LEU A 223 38.77 -57.14 -4.53
C LEU A 223 37.48 -56.36 -4.87
N VAL A 224 36.46 -56.41 -4.02
CA VAL A 224 35.21 -55.65 -4.25
C VAL A 224 35.49 -54.13 -4.23
N ARG A 225 36.37 -53.63 -3.35
CA ARG A 225 36.81 -52.22 -3.39
C ARG A 225 37.51 -51.87 -4.70
N ALA A 226 38.35 -52.76 -5.22
CA ALA A 226 39.01 -52.59 -6.51
C ALA A 226 37.99 -52.47 -7.66
N ILE A 227 36.96 -53.32 -7.65
CA ILE A 227 35.84 -53.28 -8.61
C ILE A 227 35.08 -51.95 -8.50
N VAL A 228 34.71 -51.53 -7.29
CA VAL A 228 33.96 -50.30 -7.06
C VAL A 228 34.74 -49.05 -7.50
N CYS A 229 36.05 -49.00 -7.23
CA CYS A 229 36.90 -47.90 -7.66
C CYS A 229 36.99 -47.82 -9.20
N GLN A 230 37.10 -48.97 -9.89
CA GLN A 230 37.05 -49.01 -11.35
C GLN A 230 35.72 -48.48 -11.88
N LEU A 231 34.60 -48.93 -11.31
CA LEU A 231 33.27 -48.46 -11.71
C LEU A 231 33.10 -46.95 -11.55
N ALA A 232 33.52 -46.41 -10.40
CA ALA A 232 33.37 -45.00 -10.07
C ALA A 232 34.26 -44.06 -10.92
N VAL A 233 35.43 -44.55 -11.36
CA VAL A 233 36.34 -43.77 -12.21
C VAL A 233 35.94 -43.82 -13.68
N TRP A 234 35.47 -44.98 -14.17
CA TRP A 234 35.17 -45.15 -15.60
C TRP A 234 33.76 -44.73 -16.02
N HIS A 235 32.79 -44.73 -15.10
CA HIS A 235 31.38 -44.41 -15.40
C HIS A 235 30.92 -43.21 -14.60
N SER A 236 30.05 -42.37 -15.16
CA SER A 236 29.55 -41.21 -14.41
C SER A 236 28.42 -41.62 -13.45
N PRO A 237 28.17 -40.83 -12.38
CA PRO A 237 27.08 -41.10 -11.43
C PRO A 237 25.68 -41.02 -12.07
N ALA A 238 25.55 -40.48 -13.30
CA ALA A 238 24.31 -40.58 -14.08
C ALA A 238 24.09 -41.98 -14.70
N ASP A 239 25.16 -42.77 -14.89
CA ASP A 239 25.08 -44.08 -15.54
C ASP A 239 25.04 -45.21 -14.50
N ILE A 240 25.83 -45.09 -13.43
CA ILE A 240 25.92 -46.10 -12.37
C ILE A 240 25.70 -45.47 -11.00
N ARG A 241 24.79 -46.06 -10.23
CA ARG A 241 24.60 -45.79 -8.80
C ARG A 241 25.23 -46.90 -7.99
N ILE A 242 25.91 -46.56 -6.90
CA ILE A 242 26.58 -47.53 -6.02
C ILE A 242 26.03 -47.39 -4.61
N VAL A 243 25.51 -48.48 -4.06
CA VAL A 243 24.95 -48.55 -2.71
C VAL A 243 25.54 -49.74 -1.97
N ALA A 244 25.65 -49.64 -0.65
CA ALA A 244 26.16 -50.73 0.18
C ALA A 244 25.20 -51.02 1.34
N ARG A 245 25.05 -52.31 1.63
CA ARG A 245 24.36 -52.83 2.80
C ARG A 245 25.39 -53.58 3.63
N ALA A 246 25.67 -53.08 4.83
CA ALA A 246 26.61 -53.68 5.77
C ALA A 246 25.92 -53.88 7.13
N GLY A 247 26.23 -55.00 7.80
CA GLY A 247 25.57 -55.40 9.05
C GLY A 247 25.92 -54.47 10.22
N ALA A 248 24.91 -54.06 11.00
CA ALA A 248 25.06 -53.17 12.16
C ALA A 248 25.76 -53.79 13.40
N GLY A 249 26.48 -54.91 13.23
CA GLY A 249 27.02 -55.74 14.31
C GLY A 249 28.50 -55.53 14.64
N ALA A 250 29.26 -54.74 13.89
CA ALA A 250 30.65 -54.42 14.22
C ALA A 250 30.71 -53.01 14.82
N GLY A 251 31.16 -52.90 16.08
CA GLY A 251 31.30 -51.62 16.78
C GLY A 251 32.13 -50.60 16.01
N ALA A 252 31.96 -49.34 16.37
CA ALA A 252 32.52 -48.05 15.88
C ALA A 252 33.88 -47.99 15.12
N GLY A 253 34.67 -49.06 15.05
CA GLY A 253 35.92 -49.19 14.30
C GLY A 253 35.84 -49.86 12.92
N ASP A 254 34.82 -50.66 12.58
CA ASP A 254 34.83 -51.41 11.30
C ASP A 254 34.01 -50.74 10.19
N ARG A 255 34.51 -49.60 9.71
CA ARG A 255 33.90 -48.75 8.66
C ARG A 255 34.31 -49.19 7.25
N CYS A 256 34.23 -50.48 6.95
CA CYS A 256 34.74 -51.09 5.71
C CYS A 256 34.25 -50.42 4.41
N TRP A 257 33.07 -49.77 4.44
CA TRP A 257 32.43 -49.10 3.30
C TRP A 257 32.11 -47.61 3.52
N ASP A 258 32.50 -46.99 4.65
CA ASP A 258 32.18 -45.57 4.96
C ASP A 258 32.77 -44.59 3.94
N TRP A 259 33.83 -45.00 3.21
CA TRP A 259 34.44 -44.20 2.16
C TRP A 259 33.51 -43.95 0.96
N LEU A 260 32.50 -44.80 0.74
CA LEU A 260 31.54 -44.66 -0.36
C LEU A 260 30.74 -43.36 -0.28
N LYS A 261 30.55 -42.79 0.91
CA LYS A 261 29.86 -41.49 1.07
C LYS A 261 30.50 -40.34 0.29
N TRP A 262 31.80 -40.46 0.00
CA TRP A 262 32.51 -39.46 -0.79
C TRP A 262 32.28 -39.63 -2.29
N LEU A 263 31.83 -40.80 -2.76
CA LEU A 263 31.56 -41.01 -4.17
C LEU A 263 30.27 -40.29 -4.59
N PRO A 264 30.28 -39.53 -5.70
CA PRO A 264 29.07 -38.91 -6.22
C PRO A 264 28.03 -39.97 -6.67
N HIS A 265 28.48 -41.20 -6.94
CA HIS A 265 27.65 -42.37 -7.27
C HIS A 265 26.80 -42.87 -6.10
N HIS A 266 27.05 -42.39 -4.88
CA HIS A 266 26.32 -42.75 -3.65
C HIS A 266 25.28 -41.68 -3.22
N ALA A 267 24.85 -40.79 -4.13
CA ALA A 267 23.88 -39.74 -3.82
C ALA A 267 22.44 -40.29 -3.62
N TYR A 268 21.72 -39.79 -2.61
CA TYR A 268 20.40 -40.30 -2.22
C TYR A 268 19.26 -40.00 -3.21
N ALA A 269 19.44 -39.07 -4.15
CA ALA A 269 18.35 -38.52 -4.98
C ALA A 269 18.55 -38.65 -6.51
N SER A 270 19.57 -39.35 -7.00
CA SER A 270 19.82 -39.50 -8.44
C SER A 270 19.25 -40.80 -9.01
N SER A 271 18.45 -40.70 -10.09
CA SER A 271 18.14 -41.84 -10.97
C SER A 271 19.35 -42.14 -11.85
N ALA A 272 19.93 -43.34 -11.73
CA ALA A 272 21.01 -43.81 -12.60
C ALA A 272 20.49 -44.95 -13.49
N ALA A 273 21.18 -45.21 -14.61
CA ALA A 273 20.80 -46.26 -15.56
C ALA A 273 20.98 -47.68 -15.00
N ARG A 274 21.97 -47.90 -14.12
CA ARG A 274 22.14 -49.16 -13.37
C ARG A 274 22.46 -48.90 -11.91
N THR A 275 21.98 -49.77 -11.03
CA THR A 275 22.29 -49.78 -9.60
C THR A 275 23.17 -50.97 -9.25
N VAL A 276 24.27 -50.71 -8.55
CA VAL A 276 25.21 -51.69 -8.00
C VAL A 276 25.00 -51.74 -6.48
N LEU A 277 24.63 -52.89 -5.96
CA LEU A 277 24.44 -53.14 -4.53
C LEU A 277 25.56 -54.03 -3.99
N ILE A 278 26.31 -53.52 -3.01
CA ILE A 278 27.32 -54.26 -2.26
C ILE A 278 26.65 -54.84 -1.02
N VAL A 279 26.85 -56.12 -0.77
CA VAL A 279 26.27 -56.84 0.37
C VAL A 279 27.40 -57.43 1.23
N ASP A 280 27.56 -56.88 2.43
CA ASP A 280 28.51 -57.29 3.47
C ASP A 280 27.73 -57.55 4.78
N ASP A 281 26.68 -58.36 4.68
CA ASP A 281 25.88 -58.83 5.81
C ASP A 281 25.24 -60.20 5.53
N ASP A 282 24.90 -60.93 6.59
CA ASP A 282 24.30 -62.28 6.48
C ASP A 282 22.80 -62.26 6.11
N ARG A 283 22.28 -61.12 5.64
CA ARG A 283 20.85 -60.99 5.31
C ARG A 283 20.61 -61.45 3.88
N PRO A 284 19.52 -62.18 3.58
CA PRO A 284 19.21 -62.53 2.20
C PRO A 284 18.98 -61.28 1.34
N VAL A 285 19.41 -61.35 0.09
CA VAL A 285 19.16 -60.32 -0.93
C VAL A 285 17.86 -60.64 -1.64
N ALA A 286 16.94 -59.67 -1.73
CA ALA A 286 15.70 -59.85 -2.48
C ALA A 286 15.97 -59.92 -3.99
N ALA A 287 15.24 -60.77 -4.71
CA ALA A 287 15.33 -60.83 -6.17
C ALA A 287 15.00 -59.46 -6.79
N GLY A 288 15.89 -58.94 -7.64
CA GLY A 288 15.74 -57.63 -8.27
C GLY A 288 16.07 -56.42 -7.37
N ALA A 289 16.76 -56.61 -6.24
CA ALA A 289 17.15 -55.52 -5.34
C ALA A 289 18.04 -54.44 -6.01
N ALA A 290 18.80 -54.82 -7.04
CA ALA A 290 19.61 -53.94 -7.88
C ALA A 290 19.92 -54.66 -9.21
N ASP A 291 20.40 -53.92 -10.21
CA ASP A 291 20.81 -54.50 -11.51
C ASP A 291 22.07 -55.37 -11.40
N ILE A 292 22.95 -55.03 -10.45
CA ILE A 292 24.20 -55.75 -10.17
C ILE A 292 24.32 -55.91 -8.64
N VAL A 293 24.49 -57.14 -8.17
CA VAL A 293 24.68 -57.44 -6.74
C VAL A 293 26.07 -58.04 -6.54
N LEU A 294 26.86 -57.44 -5.64
CA LEU A 294 28.18 -57.92 -5.23
C LEU A 294 28.08 -58.42 -3.78
N GLU A 295 27.92 -59.73 -3.59
CA GLU A 295 27.74 -60.36 -2.27
C GLU A 295 29.06 -60.97 -1.75
N LEU A 296 29.46 -60.55 -0.55
CA LEU A 296 30.59 -61.13 0.17
C LEU A 296 30.12 -62.38 0.92
N GLY A 297 30.76 -63.53 0.67
CA GLY A 297 30.37 -64.82 1.28
C GLY A 297 30.11 -65.93 0.25
N GLY A 298 30.00 -65.58 -1.04
CA GLY A 298 30.06 -66.55 -2.13
C GLY A 298 28.73 -67.23 -2.53
N HIS A 299 27.57 -66.66 -2.19
CA HIS A 299 26.23 -67.23 -2.50
C HIS A 299 25.57 -66.68 -3.78
N GLY A 300 26.32 -66.01 -4.66
CA GLY A 300 25.80 -65.50 -5.94
C GLY A 300 25.74 -66.55 -7.05
N ASP A 301 24.99 -66.25 -8.12
CA ASP A 301 24.83 -67.10 -9.31
C ASP A 301 26.17 -67.38 -10.02
N ARG A 302 27.09 -66.41 -9.95
CA ARG A 302 28.47 -66.52 -10.44
C ARG A 302 29.43 -66.25 -9.30
N ARG A 303 30.40 -67.14 -9.09
CA ARG A 303 31.35 -67.05 -7.96
C ARG A 303 32.77 -66.68 -8.43
N ILE A 304 33.39 -65.74 -7.73
CA ILE A 304 34.78 -65.31 -7.92
C ILE A 304 35.53 -65.54 -6.61
N GLU A 305 36.59 -66.35 -6.64
CA GLU A 305 37.45 -66.61 -5.48
C GLU A 305 38.58 -65.58 -5.41
N ALA A 306 38.67 -64.84 -4.30
CA ALA A 306 39.78 -63.92 -4.05
C ALA A 306 40.99 -64.71 -3.53
N GLY A 307 42.11 -64.63 -4.26
CA GLY A 307 43.34 -65.38 -3.96
C GLY A 307 44.62 -64.64 -4.38
N PRO A 308 45.79 -65.30 -4.29
CA PRO A 308 47.05 -64.72 -4.75
C PRO A 308 46.97 -64.39 -6.25
N GLY A 309 47.09 -63.10 -6.62
CA GLY A 309 46.96 -62.61 -7.99
C GLY A 309 45.63 -61.90 -8.31
N SER A 310 44.66 -61.92 -7.39
CA SER A 310 43.48 -61.03 -7.46
C SER A 310 43.89 -59.58 -7.24
N ASP A 311 43.18 -58.65 -7.90
CA ASP A 311 43.37 -57.23 -7.62
C ASP A 311 42.91 -56.91 -6.18
N ALA A 312 43.64 -56.05 -5.49
CA ALA A 312 43.35 -55.67 -4.12
C ALA A 312 43.51 -54.16 -3.94
N VAL A 313 42.45 -53.51 -3.44
CA VAL A 313 42.48 -52.10 -3.05
C VAL A 313 42.10 -52.00 -1.58
N SER A 314 43.04 -51.52 -0.77
CA SER A 314 42.80 -51.28 0.66
C SER A 314 41.73 -50.20 0.87
N ALA A 315 41.12 -50.16 2.06
CA ALA A 315 40.15 -49.12 2.42
C ALA A 315 40.71 -47.69 2.29
N GLU A 316 42.00 -47.49 2.58
CA GLU A 316 42.67 -46.19 2.48
C GLU A 316 42.85 -45.74 1.02
N GLN A 317 43.25 -46.65 0.13
CA GLN A 317 43.36 -46.38 -1.30
C GLN A 317 41.99 -46.12 -1.92
N ALA A 318 40.95 -46.85 -1.50
CA ALA A 318 39.57 -46.62 -1.93
C ALA A 318 39.07 -45.24 -1.50
N LEU A 319 39.36 -44.82 -0.25
CA LEU A 319 39.05 -43.48 0.24
C LEU A 319 39.77 -42.39 -0.55
N LEU A 320 41.06 -42.58 -0.88
CA LEU A 320 41.82 -41.64 -1.70
C LEU A 320 41.18 -41.48 -3.09
N CYS A 321 40.84 -42.59 -3.74
CA CYS A 321 40.14 -42.59 -5.02
C CYS A 321 38.80 -41.85 -4.92
N ALA A 322 37.98 -42.19 -3.93
CA ALA A 322 36.68 -41.58 -3.75
C ALA A 322 36.74 -40.08 -3.50
N ARG A 323 37.68 -39.60 -2.68
CA ARG A 323 37.88 -38.15 -2.44
C ARG A 323 38.39 -37.39 -3.67
N ARG A 324 39.14 -38.06 -4.56
CA ARG A 324 39.56 -37.46 -5.84
C ARG A 324 38.39 -37.31 -6.79
N VAL A 325 37.53 -38.33 -6.89
CA VAL A 325 36.30 -38.29 -7.71
C VAL A 325 35.25 -37.33 -7.13
N ALA A 326 35.12 -37.24 -5.79
CA ALA A 326 34.16 -36.39 -5.07
C ALA A 326 34.19 -34.90 -5.46
N ARG A 327 35.32 -34.43 -5.99
CA ARG A 327 35.51 -33.04 -6.42
C ARG A 327 34.68 -32.69 -7.67
N TRP A 328 34.18 -33.71 -8.37
CA TRP A 328 33.55 -33.59 -9.67
C TRP A 328 32.06 -33.95 -9.62
N ARG A 329 31.25 -33.21 -10.37
CA ARG A 329 29.83 -33.51 -10.63
C ARG A 329 29.57 -33.52 -12.14
N PRO A 330 28.61 -34.29 -12.66
CA PRO A 330 28.27 -34.24 -14.09
C PRO A 330 27.87 -32.82 -14.50
N GLY A 331 28.49 -32.29 -15.55
CA GLY A 331 28.06 -31.03 -16.16
C GLY A 331 26.82 -31.26 -17.01
N ALA A 332 25.80 -30.39 -16.87
CA ALA A 332 24.69 -30.37 -17.82
C ALA A 332 25.21 -29.83 -19.16
N ALA A 333 24.92 -30.51 -20.27
CA ALA A 333 25.07 -29.91 -21.58
C ALA A 333 24.26 -28.60 -21.58
N ARG A 334 24.91 -27.47 -21.90
CA ARG A 334 24.28 -26.14 -21.89
C ARG A 334 23.13 -26.09 -22.91
N SER A 335 21.93 -26.43 -22.47
CA SER A 335 20.69 -26.15 -23.18
C SER A 335 20.24 -24.72 -22.85
N GLY A 336 20.38 -23.80 -23.80
CA GLY A 336 19.80 -22.46 -23.78
C GLY A 336 20.38 -21.51 -22.71
N ALA A 337 20.89 -20.35 -23.13
CA ALA A 337 21.21 -19.29 -22.20
C ALA A 337 19.94 -18.91 -21.42
N ALA A 338 19.93 -19.16 -20.11
CA ALA A 338 18.92 -18.59 -19.23
C ALA A 338 19.00 -17.06 -19.36
N VAL A 339 17.88 -16.41 -19.66
CA VAL A 339 17.79 -14.95 -19.68
C VAL A 339 18.21 -14.45 -18.29
N PRO A 340 19.17 -13.52 -18.16
CA PRO A 340 19.60 -13.00 -16.87
C PRO A 340 18.41 -12.42 -16.11
N GLY A 341 18.34 -12.74 -14.81
CA GLY A 341 17.29 -12.24 -13.93
C GLY A 341 17.40 -10.72 -13.72
N TRP A 342 16.31 -10.07 -13.31
CA TRP A 342 16.32 -8.62 -13.05
C TRP A 342 17.45 -8.19 -12.08
N ALA A 343 17.70 -8.98 -11.03
CA ALA A 343 18.76 -8.70 -10.05
C ALA A 343 20.18 -8.72 -10.67
N GLU A 344 20.40 -9.58 -11.67
CA GLU A 344 21.66 -9.69 -12.41
C GLU A 344 21.85 -8.48 -13.34
N LEU A 345 20.77 -8.06 -14.02
CA LEU A 345 20.80 -6.87 -14.88
C LEU A 345 21.03 -5.57 -14.10
N VAL A 346 20.43 -5.45 -12.90
CA VAL A 346 20.63 -4.31 -11.99
C VAL A 346 21.92 -4.47 -11.16
N GLY A 347 22.67 -5.55 -11.37
CA GLY A 347 23.98 -5.84 -10.75
C GLY A 347 23.98 -5.93 -9.23
N MET A 348 22.92 -6.49 -8.64
CA MET A 348 22.81 -6.71 -7.19
C MET A 348 23.53 -7.95 -6.66
N ASP A 349 24.03 -8.81 -7.53
CA ASP A 349 24.89 -9.96 -7.18
C ASP A 349 26.40 -9.57 -7.14
N GLY A 350 26.73 -8.28 -7.27
CA GLY A 350 28.08 -7.72 -7.21
C GLY A 350 28.23 -6.55 -6.21
N PRO A 351 29.43 -5.94 -6.07
CA PRO A 351 29.63 -4.79 -5.20
C PRO A 351 28.69 -3.63 -5.60
N PRO A 352 28.21 -2.82 -4.63
CA PRO A 352 27.13 -1.87 -4.84
C PRO A 352 27.41 -0.91 -6.01
N LEU A 353 26.52 -0.92 -7.00
CA LEU A 353 26.57 -0.13 -8.26
C LEU A 353 26.42 1.39 -8.10
N ARG A 354 26.57 1.92 -6.88
CA ARG A 354 26.47 3.36 -6.61
C ARG A 354 27.75 4.07 -7.08
N SER A 355 27.88 4.21 -8.40
CA SER A 355 28.93 5.01 -9.02
C SER A 355 28.43 6.45 -9.22
N PRO A 356 29.16 7.48 -8.77
CA PRO A 356 28.83 8.89 -9.00
C PRO A 356 29.02 9.35 -10.46
N ASP A 357 29.14 8.43 -11.43
CA ASP A 357 29.32 8.77 -12.85
C ASP A 357 28.01 9.27 -13.50
N SER A 358 28.06 10.50 -14.00
CA SER A 358 27.00 11.16 -14.78
C SER A 358 26.43 10.31 -15.95
N ARG A 359 27.23 9.39 -16.52
CA ARG A 359 26.80 8.49 -17.60
C ARG A 359 25.76 7.46 -17.16
N VAL A 360 25.72 7.11 -15.87
CA VAL A 360 24.80 6.11 -15.29
C VAL A 360 23.50 6.76 -14.80
N ARG A 361 23.47 8.09 -14.66
CA ARG A 361 22.33 8.85 -14.15
C ARG A 361 21.09 8.73 -15.04
N LEU A 362 19.94 8.49 -14.42
CA LEU A 362 18.62 8.30 -15.01
C LEU A 362 18.60 7.24 -16.13
N ARG A 363 19.48 6.24 -16.02
CA ARG A 363 19.61 5.15 -16.97
C ARG A 363 19.41 3.82 -16.24
N VAL A 364 18.55 2.96 -16.78
CA VAL A 364 18.15 1.70 -16.14
C VAL A 364 18.06 0.57 -17.16
N PRO A 365 18.49 -0.66 -16.86
CA PRO A 365 18.26 -1.81 -17.71
C PRO A 365 16.77 -2.17 -17.70
N ILE A 366 16.19 -2.35 -18.88
CA ILE A 366 14.77 -2.69 -19.05
C ILE A 366 14.55 -4.13 -19.53
N GLY A 367 15.60 -4.80 -20.00
CA GLY A 367 15.53 -6.14 -20.56
C GLY A 367 16.81 -6.58 -21.25
N THR A 368 16.73 -7.67 -22.00
CA THR A 368 17.81 -8.18 -22.86
C THR A 368 17.41 -8.10 -24.33
N GLY A 369 18.35 -7.85 -25.22
CA GLY A 369 18.09 -7.82 -26.65
C GLY A 369 17.64 -9.18 -27.18
N ASP A 370 16.67 -9.14 -28.09
CA ASP A 370 16.09 -10.31 -28.78
C ASP A 370 16.13 -10.15 -30.31
N GLY A 371 16.83 -9.12 -30.78
CA GLY A 371 17.16 -8.92 -32.19
C GLY A 371 18.38 -9.72 -32.62
N PRO A 372 18.62 -9.84 -33.93
CA PRO A 372 19.80 -10.51 -34.47
C PRO A 372 21.11 -9.85 -34.00
N ASP A 373 21.12 -8.53 -33.85
CA ASP A 373 22.33 -7.73 -33.59
C ASP A 373 22.61 -7.48 -32.10
N ASN A 374 21.65 -7.75 -31.21
CA ASN A 374 21.74 -7.43 -29.78
C ASN A 374 21.37 -8.60 -28.86
N ARG A 375 21.27 -9.83 -29.40
CA ARG A 375 20.79 -11.00 -28.65
C ARG A 375 21.57 -11.21 -27.34
N GLY A 376 20.83 -11.19 -26.23
CA GLY A 376 21.38 -11.41 -24.89
C GLY A 376 22.11 -10.19 -24.27
N MET A 377 22.29 -9.09 -25.02
CA MET A 377 22.89 -7.86 -24.48
C MET A 377 21.87 -7.10 -23.61
N PRO A 378 22.27 -6.47 -22.50
CA PRO A 378 21.38 -5.64 -21.70
C PRO A 378 20.93 -4.40 -22.49
N VAL A 379 19.61 -4.18 -22.56
CA VAL A 379 19.01 -3.00 -23.18
C VAL A 379 18.65 -2.01 -22.08
N TYR A 380 19.10 -0.77 -22.24
CA TYR A 380 18.91 0.30 -21.26
C TYR A 380 17.93 1.34 -21.78
N LEU A 381 17.09 1.86 -20.89
CA LEU A 381 16.34 3.08 -21.11
C LEU A 381 17.08 4.23 -20.41
N ASP A 382 17.42 5.26 -21.17
CA ASP A 382 18.05 6.49 -20.67
C ASP A 382 17.07 7.65 -20.82
N ILE A 383 16.45 8.07 -19.72
CA ILE A 383 15.43 9.14 -19.76
C ILE A 383 16.04 10.53 -19.61
N LYS A 384 17.37 10.69 -19.70
CA LYS A 384 18.00 12.02 -19.74
C LYS A 384 17.64 12.74 -21.04
N GLU A 385 17.85 14.04 -21.05
CA GLU A 385 17.73 14.84 -22.26
C GLU A 385 18.76 14.42 -23.32
N ALA A 386 18.42 14.59 -24.60
CA ALA A 386 19.34 14.34 -25.71
C ALA A 386 20.64 15.15 -25.58
N ALA A 387 20.57 16.37 -25.03
CA ALA A 387 21.75 17.21 -24.77
C ALA A 387 22.70 16.61 -23.70
N GLU A 388 22.22 15.67 -22.89
CA GLU A 388 23.03 14.93 -21.91
C GLU A 388 23.32 13.49 -22.37
N GLY A 389 23.08 13.18 -23.65
CA GLY A 389 23.30 11.87 -24.25
C GLY A 389 22.23 10.83 -23.94
N GLY A 390 21.05 11.24 -23.45
CA GLY A 390 19.91 10.36 -23.21
C GLY A 390 18.94 10.26 -24.39
N MET A 391 17.88 9.45 -24.23
CA MET A 391 16.84 9.22 -25.23
C MET A 391 15.69 10.26 -25.15
N GLY A 392 15.88 11.33 -24.39
CA GLY A 392 14.90 12.40 -24.19
C GLY A 392 14.03 12.19 -22.93
N PRO A 393 13.50 13.29 -22.37
CA PRO A 393 12.82 13.28 -21.07
C PRO A 393 11.39 12.73 -21.10
N HIS A 394 10.78 12.62 -22.29
CA HIS A 394 9.41 12.15 -22.42
C HIS A 394 9.31 10.98 -23.39
N GLY A 395 8.42 10.03 -23.12
CA GLY A 395 8.21 8.87 -23.98
C GLY A 395 6.81 8.27 -23.89
N LEU A 396 6.59 7.31 -24.80
CA LEU A 396 5.31 6.63 -25.00
C LEU A 396 5.50 5.11 -24.84
N CYS A 397 4.59 4.44 -24.13
CA CYS A 397 4.55 2.99 -23.98
C CYS A 397 3.19 2.44 -24.41
N VAL A 398 3.13 1.65 -25.48
CA VAL A 398 1.88 1.04 -25.95
C VAL A 398 2.01 -0.48 -25.91
N GLY A 399 0.96 -1.15 -25.42
CA GLY A 399 0.92 -2.61 -25.39
C GLY A 399 -0.47 -3.13 -25.07
N ALA A 400 -0.95 -4.09 -25.85
CA ALA A 400 -2.25 -4.74 -25.66
C ALA A 400 -2.36 -5.42 -24.28
N THR A 401 -3.59 -5.71 -23.84
CA THR A 401 -3.83 -6.51 -22.63
C THR A 401 -3.09 -7.85 -22.74
N GLY A 402 -2.35 -8.23 -21.69
CA GLY A 402 -1.54 -9.46 -21.70
C GLY A 402 -0.16 -9.33 -22.33
N SER A 403 0.19 -8.21 -22.98
CA SER A 403 1.53 -7.99 -23.56
C SER A 403 2.65 -7.82 -22.52
N GLY A 404 2.30 -7.57 -21.26
CA GLY A 404 3.26 -7.30 -20.18
C GLY A 404 3.46 -5.82 -19.84
N LYS A 405 2.67 -4.89 -20.37
CA LYS A 405 2.77 -3.43 -20.11
C LYS A 405 2.90 -3.08 -18.62
N SER A 406 1.97 -3.53 -17.78
CA SER A 406 1.99 -3.22 -16.34
C SER A 406 3.24 -3.79 -15.64
N GLU A 407 3.68 -4.98 -16.04
CA GLU A 407 4.91 -5.58 -15.50
C GLU A 407 6.15 -4.80 -15.93
N PHE A 408 6.21 -4.35 -17.20
CA PHE A 408 7.27 -3.47 -17.68
C PHE A 408 7.34 -2.16 -16.89
N LEU A 409 6.20 -1.52 -16.62
CA LEU A 409 6.16 -0.28 -15.82
C LEU A 409 6.68 -0.52 -14.40
N ARG A 410 6.32 -1.64 -13.74
CA ARG A 410 6.87 -2.03 -12.43
C ARG A 410 8.37 -2.23 -12.48
N THR A 411 8.86 -2.98 -13.47
CA THR A 411 10.29 -3.25 -13.68
C THR A 411 11.08 -1.95 -13.87
N LEU A 412 10.56 -1.03 -14.70
CA LEU A 412 11.16 0.28 -14.96
C LEU A 412 11.24 1.13 -13.69
N VAL A 413 10.12 1.30 -12.99
CA VAL A 413 10.05 2.13 -11.77
C VAL A 413 10.92 1.55 -10.66
N LEU A 414 10.88 0.23 -10.44
CA LEU A 414 11.71 -0.43 -9.43
C LEU A 414 13.20 -0.33 -9.77
N GLY A 415 13.58 -0.53 -11.03
CA GLY A 415 14.97 -0.39 -11.47
C GLY A 415 15.50 1.02 -11.28
N LEU A 416 14.69 2.04 -11.62
CA LEU A 416 15.04 3.43 -11.38
C LEU A 416 15.22 3.74 -9.88
N ALA A 417 14.30 3.28 -9.02
CA ALA A 417 14.38 3.49 -7.58
C ALA A 417 15.55 2.72 -6.92
N ALA A 418 15.90 1.54 -7.44
CA ALA A 418 17.04 0.75 -6.95
C ALA A 418 18.39 1.36 -7.32
N MET A 419 18.48 2.04 -8.47
CA MET A 419 19.74 2.58 -9.01
C MET A 419 19.98 4.07 -8.71
N HIS A 420 18.96 4.80 -8.24
CA HIS A 420 19.05 6.25 -7.99
C HIS A 420 18.60 6.60 -6.57
N THR A 421 19.11 7.72 -6.05
CA THR A 421 18.62 8.26 -4.77
C THR A 421 17.36 9.10 -4.96
N SER A 422 16.57 9.28 -3.89
CA SER A 422 15.41 10.18 -3.91
C SER A 422 15.81 11.67 -4.07
N ASP A 423 17.08 12.01 -3.85
CA ASP A 423 17.63 13.33 -4.13
C ASP A 423 17.85 13.58 -5.63
N GLU A 424 17.91 12.51 -6.44
CA GLU A 424 18.10 12.57 -7.89
C GLU A 424 16.80 12.37 -8.66
N LEU A 425 15.95 11.45 -8.16
CA LEU A 425 14.71 11.04 -8.81
C LEU A 425 13.55 10.92 -7.82
N ASN A 426 12.47 11.62 -8.13
CA ASN A 426 11.15 11.42 -7.55
C ASN A 426 10.18 10.85 -8.59
N LEU A 427 9.18 10.13 -8.13
CA LEU A 427 8.21 9.40 -8.95
C LEU A 427 6.79 9.88 -8.65
N ALA A 428 6.02 10.15 -9.71
CA ALA A 428 4.57 10.33 -9.64
C ALA A 428 3.90 9.25 -10.49
N LEU A 429 3.24 8.30 -9.82
CA LEU A 429 2.69 7.09 -10.41
C LEU A 429 1.18 7.21 -10.49
N ILE A 430 0.61 7.21 -11.70
CA ILE A 430 -0.80 7.50 -11.96
C ILE A 430 -1.41 6.34 -12.73
N ASP A 431 -2.50 5.75 -12.22
CA ASP A 431 -3.28 4.68 -12.85
C ASP A 431 -4.75 5.11 -12.96
N PHE A 432 -5.23 5.35 -14.19
CA PHE A 432 -6.57 5.88 -14.40
C PHE A 432 -7.69 4.88 -14.09
N LYS A 433 -7.53 3.60 -14.47
CA LYS A 433 -8.60 2.57 -14.34
C LYS A 433 -8.58 1.83 -13.00
N GLY A 434 -7.65 2.14 -12.09
CA GLY A 434 -7.56 1.48 -10.79
C GLY A 434 -6.85 0.13 -10.85
N GLY A 435 -5.89 -0.03 -11.76
CA GLY A 435 -5.04 -1.21 -11.78
C GLY A 435 -4.13 -1.31 -10.55
N ALA A 436 -3.68 -2.53 -10.25
CA ALA A 436 -2.70 -2.81 -9.20
C ALA A 436 -1.25 -2.59 -9.68
N THR A 437 -1.03 -1.77 -10.73
CA THR A 437 0.28 -1.63 -11.38
C THR A 437 1.33 -1.12 -10.39
N PHE A 438 1.00 -0.09 -9.61
CA PHE A 438 1.94 0.58 -8.71
C PHE A 438 1.71 0.30 -7.22
N LEU A 439 0.97 -0.76 -6.90
CA LEU A 439 0.69 -1.14 -5.51
C LEU A 439 1.99 -1.42 -4.75
N GLY A 440 2.14 -0.86 -3.55
CA GLY A 440 3.29 -1.05 -2.65
C GLY A 440 4.43 -0.05 -2.86
N PHE A 441 4.44 0.70 -3.97
CA PHE A 441 5.48 1.71 -4.24
C PHE A 441 5.39 2.93 -3.32
N GLU A 442 4.23 3.22 -2.73
CA GLU A 442 4.03 4.31 -1.76
C GLU A 442 4.96 4.24 -0.54
N ARG A 443 5.59 3.08 -0.32
CA ARG A 443 6.57 2.82 0.75
C ARG A 443 7.96 3.41 0.46
N LEU A 444 8.25 3.77 -0.79
CA LEU A 444 9.55 4.26 -1.22
C LEU A 444 9.67 5.78 -1.02
N SER A 445 10.82 6.23 -0.52
CA SER A 445 11.11 7.66 -0.35
C SER A 445 11.15 8.44 -1.66
N HIS A 446 11.31 7.78 -2.81
CA HIS A 446 11.26 8.40 -4.14
C HIS A 446 9.84 8.83 -4.54
N VAL A 447 8.80 8.21 -3.97
CA VAL A 447 7.45 8.37 -4.50
C VAL A 447 6.79 9.63 -3.92
N ALA A 448 6.58 10.61 -4.79
CA ALA A 448 5.93 11.88 -4.48
C ALA A 448 4.40 11.79 -4.53
N ALA A 449 3.87 10.86 -5.33
CA ALA A 449 2.44 10.61 -5.52
C ALA A 449 2.19 9.20 -6.06
N VAL A 450 1.21 8.50 -5.49
CA VAL A 450 0.55 7.34 -6.12
C VAL A 450 -0.93 7.70 -6.23
N ILE A 451 -1.46 7.73 -7.45
CA ILE A 451 -2.85 8.10 -7.73
C ILE A 451 -3.49 6.96 -8.52
N THR A 452 -4.52 6.34 -7.96
CA THR A 452 -5.21 5.19 -8.56
C THR A 452 -6.72 5.44 -8.61
N ASN A 453 -7.42 4.71 -9.47
CA ASN A 453 -8.88 4.70 -9.58
C ASN A 453 -9.52 6.07 -9.88
N LEU A 454 -8.88 6.86 -10.75
CA LEU A 454 -9.40 8.18 -11.15
C LEU A 454 -10.67 8.10 -12.02
N ALA A 455 -10.93 6.96 -12.66
CA ALA A 455 -12.03 6.80 -13.60
C ALA A 455 -13.42 7.05 -12.98
N GLU A 456 -13.59 6.77 -11.68
CA GLU A 456 -14.86 6.88 -10.96
C GLU A 456 -15.05 8.24 -10.28
N GLU A 457 -13.97 9.01 -10.10
CA GLU A 457 -13.96 10.22 -9.27
C GLU A 457 -13.46 11.44 -10.04
N ALA A 458 -14.34 12.05 -10.86
CA ALA A 458 -14.01 13.20 -11.71
C ALA A 458 -13.33 14.37 -10.96
N HIS A 459 -13.70 14.60 -9.70
CA HIS A 459 -13.11 15.67 -8.87
C HIS A 459 -11.63 15.42 -8.55
N LEU A 460 -11.18 14.15 -8.44
CA LEU A 460 -9.77 13.81 -8.24
C LEU A 460 -8.92 14.11 -9.48
N VAL A 461 -9.49 14.03 -10.68
CA VAL A 461 -8.79 14.39 -11.93
C VAL A 461 -8.52 15.90 -11.96
N SER A 462 -9.51 16.73 -11.64
CA SER A 462 -9.32 18.19 -11.53
C SER A 462 -8.32 18.55 -10.43
N ARG A 463 -8.36 17.85 -9.30
CA ARG A 463 -7.37 17.99 -8.22
C ARG A 463 -5.96 17.63 -8.68
N MET A 464 -5.80 16.55 -9.45
CA MET A 464 -4.51 16.14 -10.01
C MET A 464 -3.98 17.17 -10.99
N GLN A 465 -4.86 17.74 -11.82
CA GLN A 465 -4.53 18.83 -12.73
C GLN A 465 -3.95 20.04 -11.97
N ALA A 466 -4.61 20.45 -10.88
CA ALA A 466 -4.16 21.54 -10.02
C ALA A 466 -2.79 21.22 -9.37
N ALA A 467 -2.61 20.00 -8.83
CA ALA A 467 -1.36 19.58 -8.17
C ALA A 467 -0.15 19.56 -9.12
N LEU A 468 -0.33 19.05 -10.35
CA LEU A 468 0.73 19.03 -11.35
C LEU A 468 1.06 20.44 -11.87
N THR A 469 0.05 21.27 -12.08
CA THR A 469 0.25 22.68 -12.49
C THR A 469 0.97 23.46 -11.38
N GLY A 470 0.58 23.23 -10.13
CA GLY A 470 1.25 23.75 -8.95
C GLY A 470 2.72 23.33 -8.85
N GLU A 471 3.03 22.07 -9.14
CA GLU A 471 4.41 21.58 -9.14
C GLU A 471 5.26 22.28 -10.21
N MET A 472 4.69 22.48 -11.41
CA MET A 472 5.36 23.23 -12.46
C MET A 472 5.68 24.66 -12.01
N GLN A 473 4.72 25.35 -11.39
CA GLN A 473 4.91 26.70 -10.88
C GLN A 473 5.95 26.75 -9.74
N ARG A 474 5.88 25.82 -8.78
CA ARG A 474 6.83 25.71 -7.68
C ARG A 474 8.27 25.54 -8.19
N ARG A 475 8.47 24.64 -9.16
CA ARG A 475 9.78 24.41 -9.79
C ARG A 475 10.27 25.66 -10.54
N GLN A 476 9.41 26.33 -11.30
CA GLN A 476 9.75 27.58 -11.97
C GLN A 476 10.18 28.67 -10.98
N GLN A 477 9.48 28.81 -9.86
CA GLN A 477 9.83 29.77 -8.81
C GLN A 477 11.18 29.45 -8.17
N LEU A 478 11.49 28.18 -7.88
CA LEU A 478 12.80 27.77 -7.36
C LEU A 478 13.95 28.09 -8.32
N LEU A 479 13.77 27.82 -9.62
CA LEU A 479 14.76 28.16 -10.64
C LEU A 479 14.97 29.67 -10.73
N ARG A 480 13.88 30.45 -10.80
CA ARG A 480 13.93 31.93 -10.82
C ARG A 480 14.62 32.50 -9.58
N ALA A 481 14.26 32.04 -8.38
CA ALA A 481 14.83 32.52 -7.12
C ALA A 481 16.32 32.22 -6.99
N SER A 482 16.78 31.10 -7.57
CA SER A 482 18.21 30.74 -7.62
C SER A 482 19.01 31.41 -8.75
N GLY A 483 18.34 32.13 -9.65
CA GLY A 483 18.96 32.74 -10.84
C GLY A 483 19.42 31.72 -11.90
N THR A 484 18.82 30.53 -11.95
CA THR A 484 19.17 29.47 -12.94
C THR A 484 18.07 29.30 -13.98
N GLY A 485 18.43 28.95 -15.22
CA GLY A 485 17.48 28.82 -16.33
C GLY A 485 16.85 27.42 -16.45
N ASN A 486 17.51 26.39 -15.91
CA ASN A 486 17.07 25.00 -15.99
C ASN A 486 17.60 24.18 -14.80
N ILE A 487 17.05 22.97 -14.63
CA ILE A 487 17.40 22.06 -13.54
C ILE A 487 18.87 21.60 -13.58
N THR A 488 19.48 21.50 -14.76
CA THR A 488 20.88 21.08 -14.90
C THR A 488 21.84 22.15 -14.38
N GLU A 489 21.58 23.44 -14.67
CA GLU A 489 22.27 24.57 -14.08
C GLU A 489 22.04 24.65 -12.56
N TYR A 490 20.80 24.44 -12.10
CA TYR A 490 20.47 24.41 -10.67
C TYR A 490 21.29 23.36 -9.90
N ARG A 491 21.37 22.14 -10.45
CA ARG A 491 22.16 21.05 -9.87
C ARG A 491 23.65 21.35 -9.88
N ARG A 492 24.17 21.88 -10.99
CA ARG A 492 25.58 22.27 -11.09
C ARG A 492 25.93 23.36 -10.08
N ALA A 493 25.07 24.37 -9.92
CA ALA A 493 25.21 25.43 -8.94
C ALA A 493 25.24 24.88 -7.50
N ARG A 494 24.33 23.94 -7.19
CA ARG A 494 24.30 23.26 -5.89
C ARG A 494 25.55 22.40 -5.65
N ALA A 495 25.98 21.61 -6.65
CA ALA A 495 27.19 20.80 -6.57
C ALA A 495 28.46 21.64 -6.40
N ALA A 496 28.45 22.89 -6.88
CA ALA A 496 29.50 23.88 -6.66
C ALA A 496 29.44 24.56 -5.27
N GLY A 497 28.58 24.09 -4.36
CA GLY A 497 28.51 24.55 -2.98
C GLY A 497 27.53 25.71 -2.71
N ARG A 498 26.69 26.11 -3.68
CA ARG A 498 25.60 27.06 -3.39
C ARG A 498 24.55 26.41 -2.50
N ASP A 499 24.12 27.15 -1.48
CA ASP A 499 23.05 26.74 -0.57
C ASP A 499 21.69 26.76 -1.29
N LEU A 500 21.36 25.63 -1.91
CA LEU A 500 20.15 25.41 -2.67
C LEU A 500 19.48 24.12 -2.19
N THR A 501 18.15 24.15 -2.08
CA THR A 501 17.36 22.96 -1.76
C THR A 501 17.55 21.86 -2.81
N VAL A 502 17.39 20.59 -2.42
CA VAL A 502 17.45 19.49 -3.40
C VAL A 502 16.29 19.60 -4.38
N LEU A 503 16.56 19.49 -5.69
CA LEU A 503 15.55 19.47 -6.75
C LEU A 503 15.72 18.21 -7.64
N PRO A 504 15.05 17.09 -7.29
CA PRO A 504 15.10 15.84 -8.05
C PRO A 504 14.35 15.95 -9.39
N VAL A 505 14.71 15.09 -10.36
CA VAL A 505 13.88 14.90 -11.57
C VAL A 505 12.58 14.27 -11.09
N LEU A 506 11.44 14.79 -11.53
CA LEU A 506 10.15 14.15 -11.29
C LEU A 506 9.76 13.35 -12.52
N PHE A 507 9.69 12.03 -12.40
CA PHE A 507 9.24 11.16 -13.48
C PHE A 507 7.76 10.79 -13.27
N LEU A 508 6.92 11.29 -14.17
CA LEU A 508 5.48 11.10 -14.21
C LEU A 508 5.16 9.88 -15.08
N VAL A 509 4.68 8.81 -14.47
CA VAL A 509 4.28 7.58 -15.18
C VAL A 509 2.76 7.49 -15.14
N ILE A 510 2.12 7.61 -16.30
CA ILE A 510 0.67 7.67 -16.42
C ILE A 510 0.17 6.48 -17.22
N ASP A 511 -0.48 5.54 -16.54
CA ASP A 511 -1.10 4.40 -17.16
C ASP A 511 -2.54 4.70 -17.61
N GLU A 512 -2.91 4.15 -18.76
CA GLU A 512 -4.18 4.36 -19.46
C GLU A 512 -4.48 5.85 -19.78
N PHE A 513 -3.47 6.61 -20.22
CA PHE A 513 -3.63 8.05 -20.49
C PHE A 513 -4.68 8.36 -21.58
N SER A 514 -4.88 7.47 -22.56
CA SER A 514 -5.85 7.68 -23.63
C SER A 514 -7.29 7.72 -23.10
N GLU A 515 -7.58 6.96 -22.05
CA GLU A 515 -8.88 6.93 -21.38
C GLU A 515 -9.08 8.14 -20.46
N LEU A 516 -8.00 8.61 -19.85
CA LEU A 516 -8.01 9.88 -19.13
C LEU A 516 -8.42 11.02 -20.07
N LEU A 517 -7.80 11.13 -21.24
CA LEU A 517 -8.12 12.19 -22.21
C LEU A 517 -9.49 11.99 -22.89
N SER A 518 -10.02 10.76 -22.94
CA SER A 518 -11.34 10.51 -23.50
C SER A 518 -12.44 11.10 -22.61
N ARG A 519 -12.30 10.95 -21.29
CA ARG A 519 -13.24 11.48 -20.29
C ARG A 519 -12.96 12.93 -19.90
N HIS A 520 -11.70 13.34 -19.89
CA HIS A 520 -11.24 14.68 -19.48
C HIS A 520 -10.31 15.31 -20.53
N PRO A 521 -10.84 15.82 -21.65
CA PRO A 521 -10.04 16.37 -22.74
C PRO A 521 -9.15 17.56 -22.32
N ASP A 522 -9.63 18.39 -21.39
CA ASP A 522 -8.93 19.60 -20.92
C ASP A 522 -7.57 19.27 -20.26
N PHE A 523 -7.38 18.03 -19.79
CA PHE A 523 -6.12 17.59 -19.20
C PHE A 523 -4.96 17.55 -20.22
N ALA A 524 -5.26 17.48 -21.52
CA ALA A 524 -4.25 17.52 -22.58
C ALA A 524 -3.34 18.76 -22.47
N GLU A 525 -3.88 19.88 -22.01
CA GLU A 525 -3.11 21.11 -21.82
C GLU A 525 -1.97 20.93 -20.81
N VAL A 526 -2.16 20.15 -19.75
CA VAL A 526 -1.11 19.84 -18.77
C VAL A 526 0.00 19.01 -19.41
N PHE A 527 -0.35 18.00 -20.23
CA PHE A 527 0.66 17.20 -20.93
C PHE A 527 1.45 18.03 -21.93
N LEU A 528 0.81 18.91 -22.68
CA LEU A 528 1.49 19.84 -23.58
C LEU A 528 2.40 20.81 -22.82
N ALA A 529 1.93 21.32 -21.68
CA ALA A 529 2.73 22.21 -20.83
C ALA A 529 3.96 21.49 -20.26
N VAL A 530 3.81 20.24 -19.81
CA VAL A 530 4.93 19.37 -19.39
C VAL A 530 5.84 19.01 -20.56
N GLY A 531 5.32 18.72 -21.75
CA GLY A 531 6.15 18.46 -22.93
C GLY A 531 7.01 19.67 -23.35
N ARG A 532 6.47 20.89 -23.19
CA ARG A 532 7.16 22.14 -23.53
C ARG A 532 8.15 22.60 -22.46
N LEU A 533 7.76 22.54 -21.18
CA LEU A 533 8.52 23.12 -20.07
C LEU A 533 9.22 22.06 -19.21
N GLY A 534 8.81 20.80 -19.29
CA GLY A 534 9.26 19.72 -18.41
C GLY A 534 10.75 19.46 -18.52
N ARG A 535 11.34 19.63 -19.70
CA ARG A 535 12.80 19.61 -19.91
C ARG A 535 13.54 20.53 -18.92
N SER A 536 13.27 21.84 -18.96
CA SER A 536 13.96 22.79 -18.09
C SER A 536 13.59 22.63 -16.60
N LEU A 537 12.38 22.15 -16.29
CA LEU A 537 11.93 21.91 -14.92
C LEU A 537 12.38 20.56 -14.34
N GLY A 538 12.95 19.68 -15.16
CA GLY A 538 13.22 18.28 -14.80
C GLY A 538 11.96 17.49 -14.46
N MET A 539 10.86 17.73 -15.18
CA MET A 539 9.65 16.92 -15.15
C MET A 539 9.62 16.04 -16.41
N HIS A 540 9.82 14.75 -16.23
CA HIS A 540 9.91 13.74 -17.28
C HIS A 540 8.57 12.99 -17.36
N LEU A 541 8.12 12.59 -18.55
CA LEU A 541 6.77 12.05 -18.74
C LEU A 541 6.80 10.72 -19.49
N LEU A 542 6.19 9.68 -18.95
CA LEU A 542 5.93 8.42 -19.63
C LEU A 542 4.42 8.18 -19.70
N LEU A 543 3.89 8.22 -20.92
CA LEU A 543 2.48 7.93 -21.18
C LEU A 543 2.33 6.47 -21.60
N ALA A 544 1.48 5.73 -20.90
CA ALA A 544 1.22 4.33 -21.19
C ALA A 544 -0.25 4.09 -21.53
N SER A 545 -0.53 3.25 -22.51
CA SER A 545 -1.91 2.90 -22.90
C SER A 545 -1.99 1.51 -23.54
N GLN A 546 -3.17 0.89 -23.44
CA GLN A 546 -3.47 -0.36 -24.16
C GLN A 546 -3.69 -0.17 -25.66
N ARG A 547 -4.20 0.99 -26.05
CA ARG A 547 -4.50 1.37 -27.44
C ARG A 547 -4.11 2.82 -27.68
N LEU A 548 -3.79 3.15 -28.93
CA LEU A 548 -3.46 4.52 -29.31
C LEU A 548 -4.59 5.11 -30.14
N ASP A 549 -5.03 6.32 -29.77
CA ASP A 549 -5.90 7.15 -30.58
C ASP A 549 -5.09 8.36 -31.04
N GLU A 550 -4.69 8.39 -32.31
CA GLU A 550 -3.83 9.44 -32.90
C GLU A 550 -4.41 10.84 -32.70
N GLY A 551 -5.75 10.98 -32.72
CA GLY A 551 -6.41 12.27 -32.51
C GLY A 551 -6.13 12.88 -31.14
N ARG A 552 -5.85 12.04 -30.14
CA ARG A 552 -5.61 12.45 -28.74
C ARG A 552 -4.17 12.85 -28.46
N LEU A 553 -3.23 12.50 -29.35
CA LEU A 553 -1.81 12.83 -29.23
C LEU A 553 -1.42 14.13 -29.94
N ARG A 554 -2.37 14.79 -30.61
CA ARG A 554 -2.11 15.96 -31.43
C ARG A 554 -1.34 17.05 -30.66
N GLY A 555 -0.16 17.39 -31.16
CA GLY A 555 0.76 18.37 -30.55
C GLY A 555 1.71 17.78 -29.50
N LEU A 556 1.40 16.63 -28.90
CA LEU A 556 2.24 15.98 -27.91
C LEU A 556 3.31 15.08 -28.54
N GLU A 557 3.04 14.52 -29.72
CA GLU A 557 3.95 13.61 -30.43
C GLU A 557 5.36 14.18 -30.64
N ALA A 558 5.46 15.49 -30.88
CA ALA A 558 6.73 16.19 -31.07
C ALA A 558 7.60 16.23 -29.81
N HIS A 559 7.01 15.99 -28.63
CA HIS A 559 7.70 15.98 -27.35
C HIS A 559 8.08 14.56 -26.89
N LEU A 560 7.41 13.52 -27.40
CA LEU A 560 7.62 12.11 -27.02
C LEU A 560 8.81 11.52 -27.80
N SER A 561 9.98 11.54 -27.15
CA SER A 561 11.29 11.28 -27.74
C SER A 561 11.56 9.78 -27.96
N TYR A 562 11.36 8.96 -26.94
CA TYR A 562 11.49 7.50 -27.02
C TYR A 562 10.13 6.82 -27.03
N ARG A 563 10.04 5.67 -27.71
CA ARG A 563 8.78 4.92 -27.82
C ARG A 563 8.99 3.44 -27.58
N ILE A 564 8.27 2.88 -26.63
CA ILE A 564 8.26 1.46 -26.28
C ILE A 564 6.97 0.87 -26.81
N CYS A 565 7.07 -0.16 -27.63
CA CYS A 565 5.94 -0.83 -28.25
C CYS A 565 6.01 -2.32 -27.94
N LEU A 566 5.19 -2.77 -26.99
CA LEU A 566 4.94 -4.18 -26.77
C LEU A 566 3.95 -4.70 -27.82
N LYS A 567 3.59 -5.98 -27.75
CA LYS A 567 2.59 -6.56 -28.68
C LYS A 567 1.32 -5.71 -28.74
N THR A 568 0.96 -5.26 -29.95
CA THR A 568 -0.25 -4.43 -30.20
C THR A 568 -1.43 -5.27 -30.69
N PHE A 569 -2.64 -4.70 -30.64
CA PHE A 569 -3.85 -5.35 -31.18
C PHE A 569 -3.93 -5.29 -32.71
N SER A 570 -3.32 -4.28 -33.32
CA SER A 570 -3.39 -4.02 -34.75
C SER A 570 -2.05 -3.55 -35.33
N THR A 571 -1.90 -3.69 -36.64
CA THR A 571 -0.74 -3.14 -37.37
C THR A 571 -0.76 -1.61 -37.43
N SER A 572 -1.94 -0.98 -37.36
CA SER A 572 -2.08 0.48 -37.26
C SER A 572 -1.53 1.02 -35.95
N ASP A 573 -1.82 0.38 -34.80
CA ASP A 573 -1.26 0.79 -33.50
C ASP A 573 0.28 0.75 -33.53
N SER A 574 0.85 -0.31 -34.12
CA SER A 574 2.31 -0.44 -34.26
C SER A 574 2.89 0.68 -35.14
N ARG A 575 2.26 0.97 -36.29
CA ARG A 575 2.70 2.06 -37.17
C ARG A 575 2.62 3.43 -36.49
N ALA A 576 1.56 3.70 -35.74
CA ALA A 576 1.39 4.97 -35.04
C ALA A 576 2.50 5.20 -33.99
N VAL A 577 2.92 4.13 -33.29
CA VAL A 577 3.97 4.21 -32.27
C VAL A 577 5.37 4.19 -32.90
N ILE A 578 5.73 3.12 -33.62
CA ILE A 578 7.11 2.90 -34.08
C ILE A 578 7.34 3.20 -35.57
N GLY A 579 6.28 3.42 -36.36
CA GLY A 579 6.35 3.70 -37.81
C GLY A 579 6.26 2.46 -38.70
N VAL A 580 6.40 1.26 -38.12
CA VAL A 580 6.39 -0.04 -38.81
C VAL A 580 5.37 -0.99 -38.15
N PRO A 581 4.85 -2.02 -38.84
CA PRO A 581 3.85 -2.92 -38.28
C PRO A 581 4.40 -3.98 -37.31
N ASP A 582 5.73 -4.07 -37.18
CA ASP A 582 6.46 -5.19 -36.58
C ASP A 582 6.07 -5.54 -35.12
N ALA A 583 5.54 -4.59 -34.33
CA ALA A 583 5.11 -4.87 -32.97
C ALA A 583 3.85 -5.74 -32.91
N TYR A 584 3.03 -5.75 -33.97
CA TYR A 584 1.88 -6.64 -34.08
C TYR A 584 2.31 -8.13 -34.13
N ASP A 585 3.42 -8.39 -34.82
CA ASP A 585 3.97 -9.74 -35.05
C ASP A 585 4.85 -10.25 -33.89
N LEU A 586 5.00 -9.47 -32.81
CA LEU A 586 5.68 -9.93 -31.59
C LEU A 586 5.01 -11.18 -31.00
N SER A 587 5.80 -12.02 -30.33
CA SER A 587 5.31 -13.24 -29.67
C SER A 587 4.17 -12.93 -28.70
N ALA A 588 3.21 -13.86 -28.56
CA ALA A 588 2.15 -13.74 -27.56
C ALA A 588 2.65 -13.80 -26.10
N GLU A 589 3.88 -14.30 -25.88
CA GLU A 589 4.50 -14.30 -24.57
C GLU A 589 4.73 -12.86 -24.06
N PRO A 590 4.32 -12.54 -22.82
CA PRO A 590 4.50 -11.20 -22.26
C PRO A 590 5.97 -10.77 -22.21
N GLY A 591 6.22 -9.48 -22.42
CA GLY A 591 7.53 -8.85 -22.30
C GLY A 591 8.33 -8.73 -23.59
N SER A 592 7.85 -9.27 -24.71
CA SER A 592 8.44 -8.97 -26.03
C SER A 592 8.08 -7.54 -26.45
N ALA A 593 9.09 -6.73 -26.81
CA ALA A 593 8.90 -5.32 -27.13
C ALA A 593 9.93 -4.79 -28.14
N TYR A 594 9.57 -3.68 -28.79
CA TYR A 594 10.51 -2.82 -29.51
C TYR A 594 10.71 -1.51 -28.73
N LEU A 595 11.95 -1.04 -28.67
CA LEU A 595 12.30 0.31 -28.25
C LEU A 595 12.73 1.09 -29.49
N LYS A 596 12.02 2.18 -29.80
CA LYS A 596 12.44 3.18 -30.78
C LYS A 596 13.15 4.32 -30.06
N THR A 597 14.42 4.52 -30.37
CA THR A 597 15.24 5.61 -29.82
C THR A 597 14.99 6.92 -30.57
N VAL A 598 15.56 8.03 -30.07
CA VAL A 598 15.46 9.36 -30.71
C VAL A 598 16.04 9.37 -32.11
N ASP A 599 17.08 8.57 -32.35
CA ASP A 599 17.75 8.43 -33.65
C ASP A 599 16.94 7.58 -34.65
N GLY A 600 15.79 7.06 -34.23
CA GLY A 600 14.90 6.24 -35.06
C GLY A 600 15.28 4.76 -35.11
N GLU A 601 16.33 4.35 -34.39
CA GLU A 601 16.76 2.95 -34.28
C GLU A 601 15.70 2.10 -33.58
N LEU A 602 15.40 0.93 -34.13
CA LEU A 602 14.48 -0.06 -33.55
C LEU A 602 15.26 -1.18 -32.88
N VAL A 603 15.22 -1.21 -31.55
CA VAL A 603 15.89 -2.20 -30.73
C VAL A 603 14.86 -3.22 -30.27
N LYS A 604 14.92 -4.45 -30.78
CA LYS A 604 14.07 -5.55 -30.30
C LYS A 604 14.61 -6.06 -28.96
N LEU A 605 13.73 -6.17 -27.96
CA LEU A 605 14.09 -6.63 -26.63
C LEU A 605 13.04 -7.55 -26.01
N ARG A 606 13.47 -8.21 -24.95
CA ARG A 606 12.64 -8.95 -24.02
C ARG A 606 12.78 -8.35 -22.63
N THR A 607 11.70 -7.83 -22.09
CA THR A 607 11.69 -7.17 -20.78
C THR A 607 11.89 -8.19 -19.67
N THR A 608 12.48 -7.74 -18.56
CA THR A 608 12.49 -8.53 -17.32
C THR A 608 11.23 -8.29 -16.50
N TYR A 609 11.03 -9.12 -15.47
CA TYR A 609 9.90 -9.06 -14.57
C TYR A 609 10.37 -9.11 -13.12
N VAL A 610 9.61 -8.47 -12.24
CA VAL A 610 9.89 -8.31 -10.80
C VAL A 610 8.83 -8.99 -9.93
N SER A 611 7.71 -9.41 -10.53
CA SER A 611 6.65 -10.18 -9.86
C SER A 611 6.99 -11.67 -9.67
N GLY A 612 8.16 -12.12 -10.12
CA GLY A 612 8.67 -13.48 -9.89
C GLY A 612 9.14 -13.69 -8.46
N PRO A 613 9.25 -14.95 -8.00
CA PRO A 613 9.77 -15.26 -6.66
C PRO A 613 11.20 -14.72 -6.52
N ALA A 614 11.49 -14.02 -5.41
CA ALA A 614 12.84 -13.61 -5.11
C ALA A 614 13.70 -14.86 -4.91
N ARG A 615 14.84 -14.93 -5.60
CA ARG A 615 15.81 -16.01 -5.38
C ARG A 615 16.38 -15.83 -3.97
N ARG A 616 15.88 -16.62 -3.02
CA ARG A 616 16.47 -16.71 -1.70
C ARG A 616 17.81 -17.43 -1.87
N VAL A 617 18.93 -16.72 -1.74
CA VAL A 617 20.16 -17.37 -1.28
C VAL A 617 19.83 -17.75 0.15
N ALA A 618 19.40 -19.00 0.35
CA ALA A 618 19.08 -19.49 1.67
C ALA A 618 20.38 -19.55 2.48
N GLU A 619 20.70 -18.47 3.19
CA GLU A 619 21.44 -18.57 4.43
C GLU A 619 20.46 -19.05 5.51
N GLU A 620 19.94 -20.27 5.35
CA GLU A 620 19.59 -21.02 6.55
C GLU A 620 20.91 -21.47 7.16
N PRO A 621 21.11 -21.37 8.49
CA PRO A 621 22.25 -22.01 9.13
C PRO A 621 22.10 -23.50 8.83
N ALA A 622 22.92 -24.02 7.92
CA ALA A 622 22.90 -25.42 7.55
C ALA A 622 23.03 -26.23 8.84
N GLY A 623 22.00 -27.02 9.15
CA GLY A 623 22.06 -27.93 10.28
C GLY A 623 23.30 -28.80 10.13
N VAL A 624 24.27 -28.65 11.03
CA VAL A 624 25.51 -29.42 10.97
C VAL A 624 25.17 -30.86 11.37
N ALA A 625 25.17 -31.76 10.39
CA ALA A 625 25.04 -33.19 10.61
C ALA A 625 26.36 -33.89 10.27
N LEU A 626 26.63 -35.01 10.94
CA LEU A 626 27.79 -35.84 10.63
C LEU A 626 27.62 -36.43 9.22
N PHE A 627 28.58 -36.24 8.32
CA PHE A 627 28.53 -36.81 6.98
C PHE A 627 28.80 -38.33 7.04
N THR A 628 27.72 -39.10 6.99
CA THR A 628 27.71 -40.57 7.09
C THR A 628 27.30 -41.23 5.77
N LEU A 629 27.56 -42.54 5.66
CA LEU A 629 27.08 -43.39 4.56
C LEU A 629 25.54 -43.51 4.50
N PHE A 630 24.84 -43.24 5.60
CA PHE A 630 23.37 -43.31 5.66
C PHE A 630 22.76 -41.90 5.65
N PRO A 631 21.57 -41.74 5.04
CA PRO A 631 20.92 -40.44 4.97
C PRO A 631 20.54 -40.00 6.39
N PRO A 632 20.64 -38.70 6.72
CA PRO A 632 20.09 -38.20 7.97
C PRO A 632 18.57 -38.43 8.01
N PRO A 633 17.97 -38.66 9.20
CA PRO A 633 16.52 -38.73 9.31
C PRO A 633 15.90 -37.45 8.75
N ALA A 634 14.85 -37.60 7.93
CA ALA A 634 14.20 -36.47 7.27
C ALA A 634 13.75 -35.42 8.30
N ALA A 635 14.17 -34.17 8.12
CA ALA A 635 13.66 -33.07 8.92
C ALA A 635 12.15 -32.90 8.64
N PRO A 636 11.33 -32.54 9.65
CA PRO A 636 9.92 -32.27 9.42
C PRO A 636 9.79 -31.14 8.39
N THR A 637 9.11 -31.40 7.28
CA THR A 637 8.80 -30.41 6.25
C THR A 637 7.97 -29.28 6.88
N GLY A 638 8.62 -28.18 7.22
CA GLY A 638 7.93 -26.93 7.52
C GLY A 638 7.08 -26.52 6.32
N SER A 639 5.84 -26.10 6.59
CA SER A 639 4.90 -25.59 5.59
C SER A 639 5.61 -24.65 4.62
N ALA A 640 5.39 -24.83 3.32
CA ALA A 640 5.90 -23.96 2.27
C ALA A 640 5.56 -22.49 2.58
N ARG A 641 6.52 -21.75 3.13
CA ARG A 641 6.41 -20.31 3.34
C ARG A 641 6.43 -19.70 1.94
N GLN A 642 5.39 -18.98 1.55
CA GLN A 642 5.36 -18.25 0.28
C GLN A 642 6.63 -17.42 0.17
N VAL A 643 7.38 -17.63 -0.91
CA VAL A 643 8.59 -16.85 -1.18
C VAL A 643 8.13 -15.49 -1.68
N PRO A 644 8.53 -14.38 -1.02
CA PRO A 644 8.15 -13.04 -1.48
C PRO A 644 8.68 -12.80 -2.89
N THR A 645 8.00 -11.93 -3.64
CA THR A 645 8.45 -11.57 -4.99
C THR A 645 9.73 -10.72 -4.95
N VAL A 646 10.43 -10.59 -6.08
CA VAL A 646 11.57 -9.66 -6.21
C VAL A 646 11.11 -8.23 -5.89
N LEU A 647 9.94 -7.84 -6.38
CA LEU A 647 9.31 -6.55 -6.10
C LEU A 647 9.13 -6.33 -4.60
N GLU A 648 8.41 -7.22 -3.91
CA GLU A 648 8.16 -7.10 -2.46
C GLU A 648 9.46 -7.04 -1.67
N THR A 649 10.41 -7.93 -1.98
CA THR A 649 11.71 -7.99 -1.32
C THR A 649 12.48 -6.68 -1.48
N MET A 650 12.42 -6.06 -2.66
CA MET A 650 13.10 -4.79 -2.92
C MET A 650 12.37 -3.60 -2.33
N LEU A 651 11.05 -3.58 -2.37
CA LEU A 651 10.25 -2.56 -1.67
C LEU A 651 10.54 -2.58 -0.17
N ASP A 652 10.61 -3.76 0.45
CA ASP A 652 10.98 -3.92 1.86
C ASP A 652 12.38 -3.40 2.17
N ARG A 653 13.36 -3.67 1.30
CA ARG A 653 14.75 -3.21 1.49
C ARG A 653 14.92 -1.71 1.29
N LEU A 654 14.20 -1.11 0.34
CA LEU A 654 14.31 0.30 0.01
C LEU A 654 13.41 1.19 0.88
N ALA A 655 12.35 0.64 1.47
CA ALA A 655 11.47 1.38 2.37
C ALA A 655 12.25 2.03 3.52
N GLY A 656 11.89 3.26 3.88
CA GLY A 656 12.50 4.02 4.97
C GLY A 656 13.90 4.59 4.70
N HIS A 657 14.50 4.35 3.52
CA HIS A 657 15.82 4.88 3.18
C HIS A 657 15.73 6.12 2.28
N GLY A 658 16.64 7.08 2.45
CA GLY A 658 16.69 8.32 1.65
C GLY A 658 15.77 9.43 2.18
N ARG A 659 15.90 10.64 1.62
CA ARG A 659 15.04 11.77 1.96
C ARG A 659 13.64 11.55 1.35
N PRO A 660 12.54 11.65 2.12
CA PRO A 660 11.20 11.54 1.55
C PRO A 660 10.98 12.59 0.46
N ALA A 661 10.38 12.16 -0.64
CA ALA A 661 10.01 13.02 -1.75
C ALA A 661 9.07 14.14 -1.29
N HIS A 662 9.20 15.29 -1.94
CA HIS A 662 8.22 16.37 -1.79
C HIS A 662 6.84 15.86 -2.23
N ARG A 663 5.86 15.92 -1.33
CA ARG A 663 4.52 15.37 -1.58
C ARG A 663 3.75 16.30 -2.50
N ILE A 664 3.66 15.92 -3.76
CA ILE A 664 2.87 16.63 -4.78
C ILE A 664 1.39 16.29 -4.62
N TRP A 665 1.10 15.06 -4.20
CA TRP A 665 -0.26 14.58 -3.95
C TRP A 665 -0.42 14.26 -2.47
N LEU A 666 -1.21 15.07 -1.78
CA LEU A 666 -1.69 14.72 -0.46
C LEU A 666 -2.86 13.73 -0.61
N PRO A 667 -3.05 12.77 0.31
CA PRO A 667 -4.25 11.94 0.31
C PRO A 667 -5.51 12.82 0.23
N PRO A 668 -6.52 12.47 -0.57
CA PRO A 668 -7.80 13.18 -0.53
C PRO A 668 -8.38 13.16 0.90
N LEU A 669 -9.12 14.19 1.30
CA LEU A 669 -9.82 14.24 2.58
C LEU A 669 -11.04 13.29 2.52
N SER A 670 -10.82 12.00 2.76
CA SER A 670 -11.87 10.98 2.76
C SER A 670 -12.68 10.96 4.07
N ALA A 671 -12.13 11.52 5.14
CA ALA A 671 -12.76 11.63 6.45
C ALA A 671 -12.68 13.08 6.96
N PRO A 672 -13.67 13.53 7.73
CA PRO A 672 -13.64 14.85 8.36
C PRO A 672 -12.47 14.92 9.36
N PRO A 673 -11.77 16.07 9.47
CA PRO A 673 -10.74 16.26 10.48
C PRO A 673 -11.34 16.26 11.89
N THR A 674 -10.52 15.94 12.89
CA THR A 674 -10.93 16.07 14.29
C THR A 674 -10.83 17.53 14.72
N LEU A 675 -11.74 17.99 15.58
CA LEU A 675 -11.69 19.36 16.06
C LEU A 675 -10.51 19.61 17.01
N THR A 676 -10.06 18.59 17.75
CA THR A 676 -8.88 18.70 18.63
C THR A 676 -7.61 19.02 17.85
N ASP A 677 -7.34 18.30 16.76
CA ASP A 677 -6.14 18.52 15.95
C ASP A 677 -6.11 19.96 15.42
N LEU A 678 -7.25 20.43 14.90
CA LEU A 678 -7.41 21.79 14.41
C LEU A 678 -7.20 22.87 15.48
N LEU A 679 -7.72 22.64 16.70
CA LEU A 679 -7.56 23.59 17.80
C LEU A 679 -6.12 23.64 18.32
N THR A 680 -5.40 22.53 18.25
CA THR A 680 -4.01 22.42 18.73
C THR A 680 -3.04 23.17 17.79
N GLU A 681 -3.30 23.11 16.48
CA GLU A 681 -2.48 23.77 15.46
C GLU A 681 -2.83 25.26 15.25
N HIS A 682 -3.94 25.75 15.82
CA HIS A 682 -4.45 27.09 15.54
C HIS A 682 -3.95 28.17 16.51
N ASP A 683 -3.02 29.01 16.03
CA ASP A 683 -2.47 30.17 16.74
C ASP A 683 -3.09 31.52 16.29
N GLY A 684 -4.30 31.50 15.73
CA GLY A 684 -4.96 32.70 15.21
C GLY A 684 -5.43 33.68 16.29
N PRO A 685 -5.82 34.92 15.93
CA PRO A 685 -6.26 35.93 16.90
C PRO A 685 -7.53 35.50 17.67
N ARG A 686 -7.86 36.21 18.75
CA ARG A 686 -9.14 36.02 19.48
C ARG A 686 -10.33 36.17 18.52
N LEU A 687 -11.45 35.49 18.82
CA LEU A 687 -12.66 35.43 17.97
C LEU A 687 -12.46 34.81 16.58
N THR A 688 -11.36 34.09 16.35
CA THR A 688 -11.23 33.20 15.19
C THR A 688 -11.48 31.75 15.61
N ALA A 689 -11.99 30.91 14.71
CA ALA A 689 -12.22 29.51 15.01
C ALA A 689 -11.90 28.63 13.81
N PRO A 690 -11.02 27.61 13.97
CA PRO A 690 -10.83 26.61 12.93
C PRO A 690 -12.03 25.66 12.93
N ILE A 691 -12.66 25.49 11.78
CA ILE A 691 -13.87 24.66 11.61
C ILE A 691 -13.69 23.52 10.61
N GLY A 692 -12.52 23.42 9.96
CA GLY A 692 -12.22 22.37 8.99
C GLY A 692 -10.81 22.47 8.42
N LEU A 693 -10.54 21.71 7.36
CA LEU A 693 -9.32 21.78 6.55
C LEU A 693 -9.64 22.08 5.10
N VAL A 694 -8.95 23.07 4.54
CA VAL A 694 -8.93 23.39 3.11
C VAL A 694 -7.91 22.49 2.43
N ASP A 695 -8.31 21.83 1.34
CA ASP A 695 -7.41 21.05 0.50
C ASP A 695 -6.93 21.91 -0.68
N ASN A 696 -5.77 22.55 -0.53
CA ASN A 696 -5.16 23.36 -1.57
C ASN A 696 -4.20 22.50 -2.40
N ALA A 697 -4.76 21.80 -3.39
CA ALA A 697 -4.00 20.93 -4.26
C ALA A 697 -2.95 21.68 -5.10
N PHE A 698 -3.24 22.92 -5.50
CA PHE A 698 -2.31 23.74 -6.30
C PHE A 698 -1.04 24.08 -5.50
N ASP A 699 -1.19 24.53 -4.26
CA ASP A 699 -0.04 24.81 -3.40
C ASP A 699 0.51 23.57 -2.68
N GLN A 700 -0.12 22.41 -2.88
CA GLN A 700 0.29 21.11 -2.34
C GLN A 700 0.35 21.09 -0.80
N ARG A 701 -0.59 21.79 -0.15
CA ARG A 701 -0.70 21.85 1.31
C ARG A 701 -2.15 21.82 1.76
N ARG A 702 -2.36 21.57 3.05
CA ARG A 702 -3.66 21.70 3.71
C ARG A 702 -3.59 22.90 4.64
N ASP A 703 -4.57 23.78 4.52
CA ASP A 703 -4.67 24.98 5.34
C ASP A 703 -5.87 24.83 6.30
N PRO A 704 -5.82 25.32 7.54
CA PRO A 704 -7.00 25.31 8.41
C PRO A 704 -8.09 26.20 7.81
N PHE A 705 -9.31 25.68 7.72
CA PHE A 705 -10.47 26.46 7.32
C PHE A 705 -11.00 27.22 8.53
N THR A 706 -10.65 28.50 8.62
CA THR A 706 -10.96 29.35 9.77
C THR A 706 -12.09 30.32 9.49
N VAL A 707 -12.98 30.50 10.45
CA VAL A 707 -13.94 31.59 10.46
C VAL A 707 -13.36 32.72 11.31
N ASP A 708 -13.26 33.91 10.72
CA ASP A 708 -12.80 35.13 11.40
C ASP A 708 -14.01 36.00 11.76
N LEU A 709 -14.23 36.20 13.06
CA LEU A 709 -15.34 37.00 13.58
C LEU A 709 -14.89 38.39 14.04
N THR A 710 -13.68 38.81 13.65
CA THR A 710 -13.19 40.16 13.92
C THR A 710 -13.62 41.14 12.83
N GLY A 711 -13.84 42.41 13.21
CA GLY A 711 -14.18 43.49 12.27
C GLY A 711 -15.38 43.17 11.37
N ALA A 712 -15.19 43.33 10.05
CA ALA A 712 -16.24 43.09 9.06
C ALA A 712 -16.66 41.61 8.91
N GLY A 713 -15.87 40.66 9.45
CA GLY A 713 -16.19 39.23 9.46
C GLY A 713 -17.10 38.79 10.59
N GLY A 714 -17.52 39.69 11.49
CA GLY A 714 -18.20 39.34 12.73
C GLY A 714 -19.59 38.72 12.60
N HIS A 715 -20.19 38.66 11.41
CA HIS A 715 -21.44 37.93 11.18
C HIS A 715 -21.23 36.76 10.23
N VAL A 716 -21.91 35.64 10.51
CA VAL A 716 -21.70 34.37 9.80
C VAL A 716 -22.96 33.93 9.08
N ALA A 717 -22.79 33.51 7.82
CA ALA A 717 -23.79 32.77 7.07
C ALA A 717 -23.29 31.36 6.78
N VAL A 718 -24.08 30.34 7.14
CA VAL A 718 -23.87 28.94 6.77
C VAL A 718 -24.97 28.52 5.80
N VAL A 719 -24.66 28.41 4.51
CA VAL A 719 -25.67 28.20 3.46
C VAL A 719 -25.46 26.85 2.78
N GLY A 720 -26.54 26.07 2.61
CA GLY A 720 -26.45 24.75 2.00
C GLY A 720 -27.78 24.01 1.90
N ALA A 721 -27.91 23.10 0.96
CA ALA A 721 -29.10 22.27 0.78
C ALA A 721 -29.42 21.42 2.03
N THR A 722 -30.59 20.78 2.04
CA THR A 722 -30.97 19.83 3.10
C THR A 722 -29.92 18.72 3.23
N ARG A 723 -29.55 18.38 4.47
CA ARG A 723 -28.51 17.38 4.82
C ARG A 723 -27.09 17.67 4.28
N SER A 724 -26.77 18.92 3.95
CA SER A 724 -25.40 19.31 3.55
C SER A 724 -24.41 19.46 4.71
N GLY A 725 -24.89 19.51 5.96
CA GLY A 725 -24.06 19.69 7.16
C GLY A 725 -24.15 21.06 7.85
N LYS A 726 -25.16 21.90 7.53
CA LYS A 726 -25.34 23.26 8.11
C LYS A 726 -25.30 23.30 9.64
N SER A 727 -26.19 22.55 10.29
CA SER A 727 -26.30 22.53 11.75
C SER A 727 -25.04 21.97 12.40
N THR A 728 -24.41 20.98 11.75
CA THR A 728 -23.10 20.44 12.16
C THR A 728 -22.01 21.51 12.10
N ALA A 729 -21.95 22.30 11.02
CA ALA A 729 -20.99 23.39 10.88
C ALA A 729 -21.15 24.46 11.97
N LEU A 730 -22.41 24.84 12.28
CA LEU A 730 -22.69 25.74 13.41
C LEU A 730 -22.24 25.11 14.73
N CYS A 731 -22.56 23.84 14.99
CA CYS A 731 -22.11 23.16 16.21
C CYS A 731 -20.59 23.16 16.35
N THR A 732 -19.87 22.84 15.27
CA THR A 732 -18.41 22.83 15.22
C THR A 732 -17.86 24.23 15.51
N LEU A 733 -18.43 25.27 14.90
CA LEU A 733 -18.03 26.67 15.14
C LEU A 733 -18.24 27.09 16.60
N LEU A 734 -19.41 26.80 17.18
CA LEU A 734 -19.72 27.14 18.57
C LEU A 734 -18.79 26.42 19.55
N LEU A 735 -18.54 25.12 19.32
CA LEU A 735 -17.64 24.33 20.15
C LEU A 735 -16.19 24.80 20.03
N ALA A 736 -15.72 25.11 18.82
CA ALA A 736 -14.39 25.66 18.58
C ALA A 736 -14.18 27.00 19.30
N LEU A 737 -15.17 27.89 19.25
CA LEU A 737 -15.14 29.16 19.98
C LEU A 737 -15.16 28.95 21.50
N ALA A 738 -16.01 28.04 22.00
CA ALA A 738 -16.13 27.72 23.42
C ALA A 738 -14.87 27.11 24.03
N MET A 739 -14.06 26.41 23.22
CA MET A 739 -12.75 25.87 23.65
C MET A 739 -11.66 26.95 23.76
N ARG A 740 -11.79 28.04 23.00
CA ARG A 740 -10.81 29.14 22.96
C ARG A 740 -11.13 30.30 23.90
N HIS A 741 -12.37 30.42 24.37
CA HIS A 741 -12.85 31.57 25.13
C HIS A 741 -13.64 31.14 26.37
N GLY A 742 -13.57 31.91 27.45
CA GLY A 742 -14.41 31.66 28.63
C GLY A 742 -15.87 32.07 28.41
N PRO A 743 -16.83 31.54 29.20
CA PRO A 743 -18.24 31.95 29.13
C PRO A 743 -18.49 33.43 29.49
N GLY A 744 -17.53 34.10 30.12
CA GLY A 744 -17.56 35.55 30.33
C GLY A 744 -17.08 36.35 29.11
N ASP A 745 -16.22 35.76 28.27
CA ASP A 745 -15.71 36.41 27.05
C ASP A 745 -16.73 36.33 25.90
N ILE A 746 -17.47 35.22 25.79
CA ILE A 746 -18.46 35.00 24.73
C ILE A 746 -19.73 34.32 25.26
N GLN A 747 -20.88 34.67 24.69
CA GLN A 747 -22.18 34.05 25.01
C GLN A 747 -22.97 33.71 23.75
N PHE A 748 -23.67 32.58 23.77
CA PHE A 748 -24.50 32.11 22.67
C PHE A 748 -25.99 32.13 23.05
N TYR A 749 -26.80 32.71 22.17
CA TYR A 749 -28.26 32.69 22.24
C TYR A 749 -28.79 31.99 20.99
N CYS A 750 -29.18 30.73 21.14
CA CYS A 750 -29.45 29.84 20.03
C CYS A 750 -30.96 29.67 19.78
N LEU A 751 -31.37 29.82 18.52
CA LEU A 751 -32.69 29.50 17.99
C LEU A 751 -32.55 28.28 17.06
N ASP A 752 -32.96 27.11 17.52
CA ASP A 752 -32.89 25.85 16.76
C ASP A 752 -34.25 25.59 16.09
N LEU A 753 -34.43 26.17 14.90
CA LEU A 753 -35.68 26.11 14.12
C LEU A 753 -35.58 25.12 12.95
N GLY A 754 -34.42 24.48 12.78
CA GLY A 754 -34.13 23.54 11.72
C GLY A 754 -34.44 22.10 12.12
N GLY A 755 -33.44 21.43 12.71
CA GLY A 755 -33.44 19.97 12.91
C GLY A 755 -33.08 19.49 14.32
N GLY A 756 -32.98 20.38 15.31
CA GLY A 756 -32.73 19.98 16.70
C GLY A 756 -31.28 19.60 17.00
N THR A 757 -30.34 19.82 16.07
CA THR A 757 -28.94 19.40 16.24
C THR A 757 -28.19 20.24 17.27
N LEU A 758 -28.55 21.52 17.41
CA LEU A 758 -27.94 22.38 18.42
C LEU A 758 -28.30 21.91 19.83
N ALA A 759 -29.41 21.19 20.02
CA ALA A 759 -29.80 20.62 21.30
C ALA A 759 -28.72 19.70 21.92
N ALA A 760 -27.83 19.12 21.10
CA ALA A 760 -26.69 18.34 21.59
C ALA A 760 -25.67 19.17 22.39
N LEU A 761 -25.66 20.49 22.20
CA LEU A 761 -24.83 21.45 22.94
C LEU A 761 -25.49 21.92 24.24
N ARG A 762 -26.71 21.43 24.56
CA ARG A 762 -27.42 21.76 25.79
C ARG A 762 -26.54 21.35 26.99
N GLY A 763 -26.10 22.35 27.76
CA GLY A 763 -25.16 22.16 28.87
C GLY A 763 -23.82 22.87 28.69
N LEU A 764 -23.52 23.42 27.51
CA LEU A 764 -22.38 24.33 27.36
C LEU A 764 -22.55 25.55 28.27
N PRO A 765 -21.54 25.91 29.07
CA PRO A 765 -21.63 27.05 29.99
C PRO A 765 -21.76 28.39 29.24
N HIS A 766 -21.37 28.44 27.97
CA HIS A 766 -21.48 29.61 27.09
C HIS A 766 -22.90 29.84 26.52
N ILE A 767 -23.80 28.85 26.59
CA ILE A 767 -25.16 28.99 26.04
C ILE A 767 -26.09 29.55 27.10
N GLY A 768 -26.66 30.73 26.85
CA GLY A 768 -27.66 31.35 27.73
C GLY A 768 -29.09 30.91 27.43
N VAL A 769 -29.39 30.60 26.17
CA VAL A 769 -30.70 30.05 25.76
C VAL A 769 -30.54 29.14 24.55
N LEU A 770 -31.37 28.11 24.49
CA LEU A 770 -31.56 27.27 23.32
C LEU A 770 -33.07 27.08 23.14
N ALA A 771 -33.66 27.89 22.27
CA ALA A 771 -35.10 27.91 22.00
C ALA A 771 -35.42 27.08 20.75
N GLY A 772 -36.40 26.19 20.87
CA GLY A 772 -36.91 25.40 19.74
C GLY A 772 -38.09 26.05 19.02
N ARG A 773 -38.54 25.41 17.93
CA ARG A 773 -39.74 25.84 17.17
C ARG A 773 -41.02 25.82 17.99
N ASP A 774 -41.12 24.94 18.98
CA ASP A 774 -42.30 24.79 19.85
C ASP A 774 -42.35 25.83 20.99
N GLU A 775 -41.37 26.74 21.08
CA GLU A 775 -41.23 27.74 22.15
C GLU A 775 -41.24 29.19 21.61
N PRO A 776 -42.31 29.63 20.90
CA PRO A 776 -42.33 30.93 20.22
C PRO A 776 -42.18 32.13 21.16
N GLU A 777 -42.66 32.04 22.41
CA GLU A 777 -42.47 33.09 23.44
C GLU A 777 -40.98 33.24 23.79
N LEU A 778 -40.23 32.13 23.87
CA LEU A 778 -38.80 32.13 24.16
C LEU A 778 -37.98 32.65 22.97
N VAL A 779 -38.38 32.33 21.74
CA VAL A 779 -37.78 32.88 20.52
C VAL A 779 -37.92 34.41 20.50
N ALA A 780 -39.16 34.91 20.64
CA ALA A 780 -39.45 36.34 20.66
C ALA A 780 -38.67 37.05 21.78
N ARG A 781 -38.65 36.46 22.99
CA ARG A 781 -37.94 37.02 24.14
C ARG A 781 -36.43 37.06 23.93
N THR A 782 -35.85 36.05 23.27
CA THR A 782 -34.42 36.00 22.99
C THR A 782 -34.01 37.15 22.07
N ILE A 783 -34.74 37.36 20.98
CA ILE A 783 -34.48 38.47 20.05
C ILE A 783 -34.61 39.83 20.77
N ALA A 784 -35.69 40.01 21.55
CA ALA A 784 -35.92 41.24 22.31
C ALA A 784 -34.83 41.50 23.37
N THR A 785 -34.30 40.44 23.99
CA THR A 785 -33.19 40.54 24.96
C THR A 785 -31.92 41.06 24.29
N VAL A 786 -31.59 40.54 23.09
CA VAL A 786 -30.44 40.99 22.31
C VAL A 786 -30.61 42.44 21.83
N GLN A 787 -31.79 42.83 21.33
CA GLN A 787 -32.06 44.23 20.97
C GLN A 787 -31.92 45.19 22.16
N THR A 788 -32.40 44.77 23.34
CA THR A 788 -32.30 45.56 24.57
C THR A 788 -30.84 45.70 25.02
N LEU A 789 -30.03 44.65 24.86
CA LEU A 789 -28.60 44.71 25.11
C LEU A 789 -27.89 45.71 24.18
N ILE A 790 -28.20 45.70 22.89
CA ILE A 790 -27.65 46.67 21.93
C ILE A 790 -28.01 48.10 22.34
N ARG A 791 -29.29 48.36 22.65
CA ARG A 791 -29.75 49.68 23.11
C ARG A 791 -29.04 50.13 24.39
N ARG A 792 -28.85 49.21 25.34
CA ARG A 792 -28.12 49.49 26.59
C ARG A 792 -26.66 49.86 26.32
N ARG A 793 -25.97 49.10 25.47
CA ARG A 793 -24.57 49.36 25.07
C ARG A 793 -24.41 50.65 24.27
N ALA A 794 -25.42 51.02 23.48
CA ALA A 794 -25.45 52.29 22.77
C ALA A 794 -25.60 53.48 23.73
N ALA A 795 -26.40 53.34 24.79
CA ALA A 795 -26.58 54.39 25.81
C ALA A 795 -25.41 54.50 26.80
N GLN A 796 -24.76 53.37 27.12
CA GLN A 796 -23.64 53.30 28.07
C GLN A 796 -22.50 52.46 27.47
N PRO A 797 -21.49 53.10 26.85
CA PRO A 797 -20.41 52.38 26.17
C PRO A 797 -19.44 51.62 27.11
N ALA A 798 -19.55 51.80 28.43
CA ALA A 798 -18.74 51.05 29.39
C ALA A 798 -19.24 49.59 29.49
N ARG A 799 -18.40 48.62 29.09
CA ARG A 799 -18.66 47.16 29.05
C ARG A 799 -18.78 46.48 30.44
N SER A 800 -19.40 47.13 31.43
CA SER A 800 -19.67 46.55 32.75
C SER A 800 -21.10 45.98 32.85
N ASP A 801 -21.62 45.41 31.76
CA ASP A 801 -22.99 44.91 31.68
C ASP A 801 -23.12 43.42 32.06
N GLY A 802 -22.00 42.73 32.30
CA GLY A 802 -21.93 41.30 32.62
C GLY A 802 -21.88 40.39 31.40
N TYR A 803 -21.72 40.96 30.21
CA TYR A 803 -21.64 40.25 28.94
C TYR A 803 -20.29 40.49 28.25
N GLY A 804 -19.85 39.51 27.47
CA GLY A 804 -18.74 39.62 26.54
C GLY A 804 -19.25 39.90 25.12
N GLU A 805 -18.72 39.18 24.15
CA GLU A 805 -19.23 39.16 22.78
C GLU A 805 -20.46 38.22 22.70
N VAL A 806 -21.58 38.73 22.21
CA VAL A 806 -22.86 38.00 22.21
C VAL A 806 -23.20 37.52 20.81
N PHE A 807 -23.48 36.24 20.65
CA PHE A 807 -23.80 35.60 19.38
C PHE A 807 -25.26 35.15 19.35
N LEU A 808 -26.07 35.79 18.51
CA LEU A 808 -27.41 35.32 18.15
C LEU A 808 -27.28 34.28 17.03
N VAL A 809 -27.53 33.02 17.37
CA VAL A 809 -27.39 31.88 16.45
C VAL A 809 -28.77 31.44 16.01
N ILE A 810 -29.00 31.36 14.70
CA ILE A 810 -30.29 30.98 14.11
C ILE A 810 -30.06 29.83 13.14
N ASP A 811 -30.41 28.62 13.55
CA ASP A 811 -30.39 27.45 12.67
C ASP A 811 -31.76 27.27 12.01
N GLY A 812 -31.85 27.49 10.70
CA GLY A 812 -33.09 27.38 9.93
C GLY A 812 -33.79 28.73 9.69
N TRP A 813 -33.15 29.64 8.96
CA TRP A 813 -33.71 30.96 8.62
C TRP A 813 -35.12 30.92 8.02
N ALA A 814 -35.42 29.91 7.19
CA ALA A 814 -36.72 29.76 6.54
C ALA A 814 -37.89 29.67 7.53
N ALA A 815 -37.71 28.98 8.67
CA ALA A 815 -38.76 28.80 9.67
C ALA A 815 -39.11 30.13 10.38
N LEU A 816 -38.12 30.98 10.63
CA LEU A 816 -38.34 32.31 11.22
C LEU A 816 -39.16 33.24 10.31
N ARG A 817 -39.28 32.92 9.01
CA ARG A 817 -40.08 33.69 8.04
C ARG A 817 -41.57 33.43 8.13
N GLU A 818 -41.97 32.27 8.64
CA GLU A 818 -43.37 31.83 8.66
C GLU A 818 -44.23 32.71 9.59
N ASP A 819 -43.61 33.42 10.55
CA ASP A 819 -44.26 34.34 11.52
C ASP A 819 -44.58 35.75 10.97
N GLY A 820 -44.83 35.88 9.66
CA GLY A 820 -45.27 37.16 9.07
C GLY A 820 -44.20 38.25 8.96
N GLY A 821 -42.92 37.91 9.14
CA GLY A 821 -41.78 38.80 8.84
C GLY A 821 -41.27 39.69 9.98
N VAL A 822 -42.00 39.80 11.10
CA VAL A 822 -41.64 40.68 12.22
C VAL A 822 -40.24 40.38 12.79
N PHE A 823 -39.92 39.09 12.97
CA PHE A 823 -38.60 38.69 13.48
C PHE A 823 -37.48 38.90 12.45
N GLN A 824 -37.77 38.91 11.15
CA GLN A 824 -36.76 39.16 10.12
C GLN A 824 -36.21 40.58 10.21
N ASP A 825 -37.11 41.56 10.34
CA ASP A 825 -36.73 42.97 10.42
C ASP A 825 -35.94 43.23 11.70
N ALA A 826 -36.34 42.61 12.82
CA ALA A 826 -35.60 42.69 14.09
C ALA A 826 -34.18 42.10 13.99
N VAL A 827 -34.01 40.93 13.38
CA VAL A 827 -32.67 40.33 13.20
C VAL A 827 -31.83 41.13 12.21
N THR A 828 -32.43 41.70 11.18
CA THR A 828 -31.73 42.58 10.23
C THR A 828 -31.23 43.85 10.91
N ASP A 829 -32.04 44.44 11.79
CA ASP A 829 -31.65 45.59 12.61
C ASP A 829 -30.52 45.24 13.60
N ILE A 830 -30.58 44.06 14.24
CA ILE A 830 -29.50 43.53 15.08
C ILE A 830 -28.21 43.39 14.25
N ALA A 831 -28.28 42.86 13.03
CA ALA A 831 -27.09 42.70 12.19
C ALA A 831 -26.52 44.05 11.72
N ALA A 832 -27.37 45.03 11.44
CA ALA A 832 -26.93 46.36 11.01
C ALA A 832 -26.20 47.15 12.12
N HIS A 833 -26.65 47.04 13.37
CA HIS A 833 -26.13 47.84 14.49
C HIS A 833 -25.29 47.03 15.49
N GLY A 834 -25.37 45.70 15.47
CA GLY A 834 -24.83 44.83 16.52
C GLY A 834 -23.32 44.80 16.61
N LEU A 835 -22.60 44.77 15.47
CA LEU A 835 -21.13 44.61 15.46
C LEU A 835 -20.42 45.71 16.25
N ALA A 836 -20.89 46.96 16.16
CA ALA A 836 -20.33 48.10 16.89
C ALA A 836 -20.46 47.95 18.41
N HIS A 837 -21.41 47.12 18.85
CA HIS A 837 -21.73 46.87 20.25
C HIS A 837 -21.36 45.46 20.70
N GLY A 838 -20.53 44.72 19.95
CA GLY A 838 -20.11 43.37 20.30
C GLY A 838 -21.24 42.34 20.30
N VAL A 839 -22.17 42.51 19.37
CA VAL A 839 -23.25 41.56 19.10
C VAL A 839 -23.10 41.05 17.67
N HIS A 840 -23.11 39.72 17.54
CA HIS A 840 -22.84 38.98 16.34
C HIS A 840 -24.07 38.15 15.95
N VAL A 841 -24.27 37.96 14.65
CA VAL A 841 -25.38 37.16 14.10
C VAL A 841 -24.79 36.00 13.31
N MET A 842 -25.22 34.78 13.61
CA MET A 842 -24.86 33.56 12.89
C MET A 842 -26.14 32.90 12.37
N ILE A 843 -26.28 32.75 11.07
CA ILE A 843 -27.51 32.23 10.44
C ILE A 843 -27.20 31.03 9.56
N SER A 844 -28.05 30.00 9.64
CA SER A 844 -28.10 28.95 8.63
C SER A 844 -29.30 29.14 7.68
N ALA A 845 -29.07 28.96 6.38
CA ALA A 845 -30.12 29.06 5.35
C ALA A 845 -29.96 27.96 4.29
N ALA A 846 -31.05 27.58 3.62
CA ALA A 846 -30.95 26.53 2.60
C ALA A 846 -30.38 27.07 1.28
N ARG A 847 -30.66 28.34 0.97
CA ARG A 847 -30.25 29.03 -0.25
C ARG A 847 -29.88 30.48 0.05
N TRP A 848 -28.97 31.04 -0.73
CA TRP A 848 -28.61 32.47 -0.61
C TRP A 848 -29.80 33.39 -0.91
N ALA A 849 -30.70 32.99 -1.81
CA ALA A 849 -31.89 33.74 -2.18
C ALA A 849 -32.92 33.90 -1.02
N GLU A 850 -32.80 33.12 0.06
CA GLU A 850 -33.67 33.28 1.24
C GLU A 850 -33.29 34.47 2.12
N LEU A 851 -32.05 34.96 1.97
CA LEU A 851 -31.51 36.09 2.71
C LEU A 851 -31.74 37.37 1.90
N ARG A 852 -32.45 38.33 2.47
CA ARG A 852 -32.67 39.63 1.82
C ARG A 852 -31.34 40.37 1.66
N PRO A 853 -31.16 41.20 0.62
CA PRO A 853 -29.90 41.93 0.37
C PRO A 853 -29.38 42.68 1.61
N ALA A 854 -30.27 43.41 2.29
CA ALA A 854 -29.93 44.19 3.49
C ALA A 854 -29.29 43.37 4.62
N LEU A 855 -29.73 42.12 4.82
CA LEU A 855 -29.14 41.22 5.80
C LEU A 855 -27.89 40.53 5.24
N LYS A 856 -27.98 40.04 4.00
CA LYS A 856 -26.89 39.30 3.32
C LYS A 856 -25.59 40.12 3.21
N ASP A 857 -25.71 41.43 2.98
CA ASP A 857 -24.56 42.33 2.89
C ASP A 857 -23.85 42.54 4.25
N GLN A 858 -24.56 42.33 5.36
CA GLN A 858 -23.97 42.36 6.71
C GLN A 858 -23.26 41.04 7.07
N LEU A 859 -23.54 39.94 6.37
CA LEU A 859 -22.95 38.62 6.64
C LEU A 859 -21.57 38.50 5.97
N GLY A 860 -20.55 39.03 6.64
CA GLY A 860 -19.17 39.05 6.15
C GLY A 860 -18.55 37.67 6.04
N SER A 861 -18.63 36.84 7.09
CA SER A 861 -18.11 35.48 7.10
C SER A 861 -19.10 34.51 6.46
N ARG A 862 -18.69 33.82 5.38
CA ARG A 862 -19.57 32.99 4.56
C ARG A 862 -19.01 31.58 4.44
N VAL A 863 -19.79 30.61 4.88
CA VAL A 863 -19.53 29.17 4.76
C VAL A 863 -20.57 28.59 3.82
N GLU A 864 -20.19 28.35 2.58
CA GLU A 864 -21.07 27.75 1.57
C GLU A 864 -20.82 26.24 1.52
N LEU A 865 -21.85 25.45 1.77
CA LEU A 865 -21.87 24.00 1.61
C LEU A 865 -22.54 23.65 0.28
N ARG A 866 -22.67 22.35 -0.01
CA ARG A 866 -23.39 21.86 -1.19
C ARG A 866 -24.78 22.51 -1.30
N LEU A 867 -24.97 23.33 -2.33
CA LEU A 867 -26.24 23.94 -2.71
C LEU A 867 -27.11 22.97 -3.54
N GLY A 868 -28.41 23.23 -3.61
CA GLY A 868 -29.30 22.50 -4.50
C GLY A 868 -29.05 22.84 -5.97
N GLU A 869 -28.85 24.13 -6.23
CA GLU A 869 -28.51 24.69 -7.54
C GLU A 869 -27.15 25.39 -7.45
N PRO A 870 -26.06 24.82 -8.00
CA PRO A 870 -24.73 25.43 -7.94
C PRO A 870 -24.62 26.82 -8.58
N GLY A 871 -25.53 27.16 -9.50
CA GLY A 871 -25.59 28.48 -10.14
C GLY A 871 -25.91 29.63 -9.17
N GLU A 872 -26.47 29.32 -8.00
CA GLU A 872 -26.80 30.28 -6.93
C GLU A 872 -25.63 30.57 -5.99
N SER A 873 -24.47 29.96 -6.22
CA SER A 873 -23.27 30.23 -5.44
C SER A 873 -22.90 31.71 -5.48
N GLU A 874 -22.64 32.26 -4.30
CA GLU A 874 -22.18 33.64 -4.09
C GLU A 874 -20.66 33.72 -3.94
N ILE A 875 -20.01 32.56 -3.82
CA ILE A 875 -18.56 32.45 -3.71
C ILE A 875 -17.95 32.22 -5.09
N HIS A 876 -18.23 31.06 -5.70
CA HIS A 876 -17.64 30.71 -6.99
C HIS A 876 -18.49 29.66 -7.74
N ARG A 877 -19.34 30.13 -8.66
CA ARG A 877 -20.32 29.30 -9.41
C ARG A 877 -19.73 28.03 -10.05
N THR A 878 -18.55 28.12 -10.67
CA THR A 878 -17.91 26.96 -11.29
C THR A 878 -17.42 25.94 -10.26
N ALA A 879 -16.77 26.39 -9.18
CA ALA A 879 -16.26 25.53 -8.12
C ALA A 879 -17.39 24.90 -7.29
N ALA A 880 -18.50 25.61 -7.11
CA ALA A 880 -19.70 25.07 -6.45
C ALA A 880 -20.26 23.82 -7.15
N ARG A 881 -20.03 23.65 -8.46
CA ARG A 881 -20.42 22.42 -9.18
C ARG A 881 -19.63 21.20 -8.69
N GLN A 882 -18.40 21.39 -8.21
CA GLN A 882 -17.57 20.30 -7.68
C GLN A 882 -18.10 19.74 -6.35
N LEU A 883 -18.90 20.53 -5.60
CA LEU A 883 -19.60 20.06 -4.41
C LEU A 883 -20.73 19.06 -4.75
N THR A 884 -21.14 18.97 -6.02
CA THR A 884 -22.14 18.01 -6.48
C THR A 884 -21.58 16.60 -6.37
N GLY A 885 -22.15 15.79 -5.47
CA GLY A 885 -21.65 14.43 -5.17
C GLY A 885 -20.62 14.35 -4.04
N SER A 886 -20.15 15.49 -3.51
CA SER A 886 -19.27 15.52 -2.34
C SER A 886 -20.01 15.09 -1.06
N PRO A 887 -19.30 14.51 -0.06
CA PRO A 887 -19.91 14.11 1.20
C PRO A 887 -20.45 15.33 1.99
N PRO A 888 -21.45 15.12 2.87
CA PRO A 888 -21.91 16.17 3.80
C PRO A 888 -20.75 16.74 4.62
N GLY A 889 -20.78 18.05 4.89
CA GLY A 889 -19.68 18.75 5.56
C GLY A 889 -18.56 19.21 4.63
N THR A 890 -18.71 19.06 3.31
CA THR A 890 -17.81 19.71 2.35
C THR A 890 -18.26 21.15 2.10
N ALA A 891 -17.35 22.11 2.29
CA ALA A 891 -17.54 23.54 2.14
C ALA A 891 -16.68 24.10 1.00
N LEU A 892 -17.06 25.29 0.53
CA LEU A 892 -16.30 26.09 -0.42
C LEU A 892 -15.70 27.30 0.29
N THR A 893 -14.39 27.48 0.11
CA THR A 893 -13.66 28.67 0.59
C THR A 893 -13.85 29.84 -0.36
N ARG A 894 -13.57 31.06 0.10
CA ARG A 894 -13.65 32.28 -0.73
C ARG A 894 -12.82 32.21 -2.01
N ASP A 895 -11.68 31.52 -1.96
CA ASP A 895 -10.77 31.36 -3.10
C ASP A 895 -11.21 30.24 -4.06
N GLY A 896 -12.35 29.60 -3.80
CA GLY A 896 -12.88 28.52 -4.64
C GLY A 896 -12.30 27.13 -4.34
N ASN A 897 -11.48 26.98 -3.29
CA ASN A 897 -10.96 25.69 -2.84
C ASN A 897 -12.01 24.94 -2.00
N LEU A 898 -11.98 23.61 -2.07
CA LEU A 898 -12.82 22.74 -1.25
C LEU A 898 -12.23 22.60 0.17
N ALA A 899 -13.11 22.55 1.17
CA ALA A 899 -12.76 22.33 2.56
C ALA A 899 -13.62 21.24 3.18
N ALA A 900 -13.04 20.37 3.99
CA ALA A 900 -13.78 19.41 4.80
C ALA A 900 -13.97 19.96 6.21
N LEU A 901 -15.23 20.11 6.64
CA LEU A 901 -15.56 20.56 7.98
C LEU A 901 -15.27 19.47 9.02
N ALA A 902 -14.77 19.90 10.17
CA ALA A 902 -14.61 19.03 11.33
C ALA A 902 -15.98 18.67 11.92
N LEU A 903 -16.03 17.48 12.52
CA LEU A 903 -17.18 17.08 13.31
C LEU A 903 -17.18 17.81 14.67
N PRO A 904 -18.35 18.05 15.28
CA PRO A 904 -18.48 18.80 16.53
C PRO A 904 -18.15 17.93 17.75
N HIS A 905 -17.05 17.18 17.68
CA HIS A 905 -16.52 16.43 18.79
C HIS A 905 -14.99 16.60 18.86
N LEU A 906 -14.49 16.68 20.09
CA LEU A 906 -13.07 16.69 20.44
C LEU A 906 -12.58 15.23 20.48
N ASP A 907 -11.77 14.87 21.48
CA ASP A 907 -11.24 13.51 21.67
C ASP A 907 -12.32 12.46 21.98
N SER A 908 -13.55 12.89 22.31
CA SER A 908 -14.70 12.02 22.49
C SER A 908 -15.33 11.62 21.16
N SER A 909 -15.95 10.44 21.10
CA SER A 909 -16.73 10.02 19.92
C SER A 909 -18.08 10.72 19.79
N ASP A 910 -18.49 11.52 20.78
CA ASP A 910 -19.77 12.23 20.82
C ASP A 910 -19.66 13.69 21.27
N VAL A 911 -20.72 14.46 20.99
CA VAL A 911 -20.82 15.89 21.34
C VAL A 911 -20.92 16.08 22.85
N ALA A 912 -21.62 15.18 23.55
CA ALA A 912 -21.82 15.27 25.00
C ALA A 912 -20.49 15.18 25.78
N GLY A 913 -19.58 14.29 25.37
CA GLY A 913 -18.23 14.22 25.91
C GLY A 913 -17.45 15.53 25.69
N SER A 914 -17.65 16.21 24.56
CA SER A 914 -17.00 17.48 24.24
C SER A 914 -17.55 18.64 25.07
N VAL A 915 -18.86 18.69 25.29
CA VAL A 915 -19.49 19.66 26.23
C VAL A 915 -18.89 19.50 27.63
N ARG A 916 -18.70 18.26 28.07
CA ARG A 916 -18.10 17.94 29.36
C ARG A 916 -16.63 18.38 29.44
N ALA A 917 -15.87 18.25 28.36
CA ALA A 917 -14.49 18.76 28.27
C ALA A 917 -14.44 20.29 28.38
N VAL A 918 -15.36 21.01 27.71
CA VAL A 918 -15.48 22.47 27.85
C VAL A 918 -15.81 22.86 29.30
N LEU A 919 -16.75 22.15 29.94
CA LEU A 919 -17.12 22.39 31.35
C LEU A 919 -15.91 22.21 32.28
N THR A 920 -15.09 21.18 32.06
CA THR A 920 -13.86 20.98 32.86
C THR A 920 -12.82 22.08 32.65
N ARG A 921 -12.76 22.66 31.44
CA ARG A 921 -11.82 23.75 31.10
C ARG A 921 -12.27 25.11 31.67
N HIS A 922 -13.58 25.32 31.79
CA HIS A 922 -14.18 26.57 32.24
C HIS A 922 -15.20 26.36 33.37
N PRO A 923 -14.77 26.08 34.61
CA PRO A 923 -15.66 25.87 35.77
C PRO A 923 -16.29 27.17 36.33
N GLY A 924 -16.27 28.26 35.55
CA GLY A 924 -16.66 29.61 35.97
C GLY A 924 -18.16 29.92 35.83
N PRO A 925 -18.54 31.21 35.90
CA PRO A 925 -19.93 31.63 35.70
C PRO A 925 -20.41 31.27 34.30
N THR A 926 -21.68 30.88 34.18
CA THR A 926 -22.33 30.56 32.90
C THR A 926 -22.91 31.80 32.24
N ALA A 927 -23.21 31.71 30.94
CA ALA A 927 -23.88 32.76 30.20
C ALA A 927 -25.23 33.14 30.85
N PRO A 928 -25.59 34.45 30.88
CA PRO A 928 -26.85 34.89 31.46
C PRO A 928 -28.06 34.29 30.73
N PRO A 929 -29.00 33.63 31.44
CA PRO A 929 -30.13 32.99 30.80
C PRO A 929 -31.20 33.99 30.34
N VAL A 930 -31.88 33.68 29.24
CA VAL A 930 -33.08 34.42 28.82
C VAL A 930 -34.24 34.01 29.73
N ARG A 931 -34.74 34.96 30.51
CA ARG A 931 -35.85 34.75 31.44
C ARG A 931 -37.16 35.19 30.81
N LEU A 932 -38.15 34.30 30.88
CA LEU A 932 -39.55 34.59 30.54
C LEU A 932 -40.26 35.27 31.72
N LEU A 933 -41.39 35.90 31.44
CA LEU A 933 -42.30 36.35 32.49
C LEU A 933 -42.82 35.13 33.27
N PRO A 934 -42.75 35.13 34.61
CA PRO A 934 -43.17 34.00 35.43
C PRO A 934 -44.68 33.77 35.28
N ALA A 935 -45.12 32.51 35.25
CA ALA A 935 -46.54 32.17 35.17
C ALA A 935 -47.35 32.72 36.35
N ARG A 936 -46.71 32.81 37.52
CA ARG A 936 -47.25 33.44 38.73
C ARG A 936 -46.17 34.28 39.40
N LEU A 937 -46.50 35.51 39.75
CA LEU A 937 -45.65 36.44 40.48
C LEU A 937 -46.31 36.73 41.82
N ASP A 938 -45.77 36.26 42.94
CA ASP A 938 -46.36 36.60 44.25
C ASP A 938 -46.05 38.05 44.63
N ARG A 939 -47.04 38.76 45.20
CA ARG A 939 -46.94 40.18 45.62
C ARG A 939 -45.70 40.47 46.47
N GLU A 940 -45.28 39.54 47.33
CA GLU A 940 -44.14 39.70 48.23
C GLU A 940 -42.79 39.87 47.51
N ARG A 941 -42.71 39.48 46.24
CA ARG A 941 -41.51 39.67 45.41
C ARG A 941 -41.43 41.06 44.78
N LEU A 942 -42.49 41.87 44.88
CA LEU A 942 -42.48 43.23 44.37
C LEU A 942 -41.69 44.15 45.30
N PRO A 943 -40.88 45.09 44.77
CA PRO A 943 -40.24 46.11 45.57
C PRO A 943 -41.28 47.04 46.19
N ARG A 944 -40.90 47.72 47.29
CA ARG A 944 -41.72 48.79 47.87
C ARG A 944 -41.78 49.99 46.93
N SER A 945 -42.96 50.61 46.83
CA SER A 945 -43.17 51.83 46.06
C SER A 945 -42.37 53.01 46.60
N VAL A 946 -41.88 53.88 45.69
CA VAL A 946 -41.11 55.09 46.04
C VAL A 946 -42.00 56.18 46.65
N ARG A 947 -43.21 56.39 46.11
CA ARG A 947 -44.27 57.23 46.70
C ARG A 947 -45.54 56.39 46.88
N PRO A 948 -45.72 55.69 48.01
CA PRO A 948 -46.73 54.65 48.12
C PRO A 948 -48.17 55.14 47.92
N ARG A 949 -48.43 56.44 48.15
CA ARG A 949 -49.76 57.05 47.97
C ARG A 949 -50.22 57.18 46.52
N THR A 950 -49.29 57.21 45.55
CA THR A 950 -49.60 57.50 44.13
C THR A 950 -48.80 56.66 43.14
N HIS A 951 -47.63 56.12 43.52
CA HIS A 951 -46.85 55.16 42.74
C HIS A 951 -47.19 53.76 43.20
N VAL A 952 -47.90 52.99 42.38
CA VAL A 952 -48.23 51.60 42.74
C VAL A 952 -47.53 50.61 41.83
N VAL A 953 -46.69 49.76 42.43
CA VAL A 953 -46.03 48.66 41.74
C VAL A 953 -47.05 47.54 41.54
N MET A 954 -47.38 47.24 40.29
CA MET A 954 -48.43 46.26 39.95
C MET A 954 -47.88 44.90 39.55
N GLY A 955 -46.64 44.84 39.08
CA GLY A 955 -46.09 43.64 38.47
C GLY A 955 -44.66 43.82 37.98
N ILE A 956 -44.24 42.97 37.07
CA ILE A 956 -42.98 43.11 36.34
C ILE A 956 -43.21 43.15 34.83
N GLY A 957 -42.37 43.92 34.13
CA GLY A 957 -42.43 44.11 32.68
C GLY A 957 -41.66 43.04 31.92
N GLU A 958 -42.12 42.70 30.72
CA GLU A 958 -41.45 41.72 29.85
C GLU A 958 -40.08 42.22 29.41
N THR A 959 -39.90 43.53 29.18
CA THR A 959 -38.68 44.06 28.55
C THR A 959 -37.45 43.85 29.41
N GLU A 960 -37.47 44.35 30.65
CA GLU A 960 -36.34 44.31 31.57
C GLU A 960 -36.51 43.32 32.74
N LEU A 961 -37.70 42.71 32.87
CA LEU A 961 -38.11 41.98 34.08
C LEU A 961 -37.99 42.83 35.35
N GLY A 962 -38.04 44.15 35.18
CA GLY A 962 -38.09 45.15 36.24
C GLY A 962 -39.50 45.38 36.73
N ALA A 963 -39.62 46.02 37.89
CA ALA A 963 -40.90 46.37 38.48
C ALA A 963 -41.63 47.43 37.63
N VAL A 964 -42.87 47.13 37.27
CA VAL A 964 -43.75 48.05 36.55
C VAL A 964 -44.61 48.80 37.55
N THR A 965 -44.55 50.11 37.45
CA THR A 965 -45.25 51.04 38.35
C THR A 965 -46.23 51.88 37.54
N VAL A 966 -47.44 52.07 38.06
CA VAL A 966 -48.36 53.08 37.54
C VAL A 966 -48.29 54.30 38.46
N ASP A 967 -48.07 55.47 37.85
CA ASP A 967 -48.04 56.75 38.53
C ASP A 967 -49.40 57.44 38.42
N PHE A 968 -50.16 57.41 39.51
CA PHE A 968 -51.45 58.08 39.62
C PHE A 968 -51.34 59.61 39.73
N THR A 969 -50.13 60.18 39.87
CA THR A 969 -49.94 61.64 39.71
C THR A 969 -49.92 62.08 38.25
N ASP A 970 -49.48 61.21 37.33
CA ASP A 970 -49.41 61.49 35.90
C ASP A 970 -50.65 60.98 35.16
N SER A 971 -51.17 59.82 35.56
CA SER A 971 -52.41 59.23 35.06
C SER A 971 -53.35 58.96 36.22
N ALA A 972 -54.21 59.94 36.56
CA ALA A 972 -55.08 59.87 37.74
C ALA A 972 -56.01 58.66 37.78
N HIS A 973 -56.20 57.96 36.66
CA HIS A 973 -57.14 56.86 36.53
C HIS A 973 -56.53 55.65 35.81
N LEU A 974 -57.11 54.47 36.05
CA LEU A 974 -56.71 53.20 35.45
C LEU A 974 -57.93 52.46 34.90
N ILE A 975 -57.84 52.03 33.63
CA ILE A 975 -58.85 51.18 32.98
C ILE A 975 -58.26 49.78 32.79
N VAL A 976 -58.94 48.76 33.32
CA VAL A 976 -58.55 47.34 33.21
C VAL A 976 -59.60 46.60 32.39
N LEU A 977 -59.17 46.04 31.26
CA LEU A 977 -60.04 45.28 30.35
C LEU A 977 -59.56 43.83 30.26
N GLY A 978 -60.47 42.87 30.35
CA GLY A 978 -60.13 41.47 30.12
C GLY A 978 -61.30 40.52 30.34
N ASP A 979 -61.20 39.31 29.81
CA ASP A 979 -62.26 38.31 29.91
C ASP A 979 -62.37 37.66 31.31
N SER A 980 -63.33 36.75 31.47
CA SER A 980 -63.50 36.02 32.73
C SER A 980 -62.28 35.14 33.01
N GLY A 981 -61.80 35.13 34.25
CA GLY A 981 -60.65 34.30 34.67
C GLY A 981 -59.26 34.84 34.29
N CYS A 982 -59.15 36.02 33.67
CA CYS A 982 -57.85 36.57 33.25
C CYS A 982 -57.05 37.26 34.38
N GLY A 983 -57.65 37.51 35.55
CA GLY A 983 -56.97 38.09 36.71
C GLY A 983 -57.31 39.55 37.06
N LYS A 984 -58.40 40.13 36.53
CA LYS A 984 -58.84 41.51 36.84
C LYS A 984 -58.95 41.78 38.34
N THR A 985 -59.77 40.99 39.04
CA THR A 985 -59.95 41.09 40.49
C THR A 985 -58.63 40.92 41.25
N ALA A 986 -57.74 40.04 40.78
CA ALA A 986 -56.44 39.83 41.42
C ALA A 986 -55.55 41.08 41.31
N LEU A 987 -55.58 41.79 40.17
CA LEU A 987 -54.93 43.08 40.01
C LEU A 987 -55.50 44.12 40.99
N LEU A 988 -56.84 44.23 41.09
CA LEU A 988 -57.48 45.17 42.01
C LEU A 988 -57.15 44.87 43.46
N ARG A 989 -57.11 43.58 43.82
CA ARG A 989 -56.69 43.11 45.15
C ARG A 989 -55.24 43.52 45.44
N THR A 990 -54.34 43.30 44.49
CA THR A 990 -52.94 43.72 44.60
C THR A 990 -52.81 45.23 44.76
N LEU A 991 -53.55 46.02 43.97
CA LEU A 991 -53.59 47.49 44.12
C LEU A 991 -54.03 47.90 45.52
N CYS A 992 -55.15 47.37 46.01
CA CYS A 992 -55.69 47.71 47.33
C CYS A 992 -54.69 47.35 48.44
N VAL A 993 -54.14 46.12 48.43
CA VAL A 993 -53.20 45.66 49.44
C VAL A 993 -51.87 46.43 49.41
N GLN A 994 -51.39 46.84 48.23
CA GLN A 994 -50.18 47.66 48.13
C GLN A 994 -50.42 49.05 48.74
N LEU A 995 -51.58 49.66 48.49
CA LEU A 995 -51.94 50.96 49.07
C LEU A 995 -52.11 50.88 50.59
N THR A 996 -52.87 49.91 51.11
CA THR A 996 -53.15 49.78 52.56
C THR A 996 -51.92 49.39 53.37
N LYS A 997 -51.02 48.56 52.83
CA LYS A 997 -49.79 48.18 53.54
C LYS A 997 -48.72 49.27 53.55
N ALA A 998 -48.75 50.17 52.57
CA ALA A 998 -47.69 51.16 52.39
C ALA A 998 -48.10 52.58 52.82
N CYS A 999 -49.38 52.82 53.11
CA CYS A 999 -49.92 54.11 53.51
C CYS A 999 -50.73 54.01 54.80
N GLU A 1000 -50.75 55.07 55.60
CA GLU A 1000 -51.63 55.21 56.76
C GLU A 1000 -53.07 55.59 56.34
N PRO A 1001 -54.11 55.29 57.15
CA PRO A 1001 -55.50 55.61 56.82
C PRO A 1001 -55.79 57.11 56.54
N GLY A 1002 -54.98 58.01 57.10
CA GLY A 1002 -55.08 59.45 56.85
C GLY A 1002 -54.49 59.90 55.51
N GLU A 1003 -53.75 59.01 54.83
CA GLU A 1003 -53.04 59.29 53.58
C GLU A 1003 -53.81 58.79 52.35
N VAL A 1004 -54.47 57.64 52.47
CA VAL A 1004 -55.22 56.99 51.39
C VAL A 1004 -56.53 56.42 51.94
N ARG A 1005 -57.63 56.66 51.22
CA ARG A 1005 -58.94 56.09 51.54
C ARG A 1005 -59.55 55.40 50.31
N LEU A 1006 -60.04 54.18 50.50
CA LEU A 1006 -60.51 53.29 49.44
C LEU A 1006 -62.03 53.16 49.47
N TYR A 1007 -62.69 53.39 48.34
CA TYR A 1007 -64.09 53.07 48.10
C TYR A 1007 -64.15 51.90 47.13
N LEU A 1008 -64.81 50.82 47.52
CA LEU A 1008 -64.86 49.58 46.73
C LEU A 1008 -66.28 49.35 46.20
N ALA A 1009 -66.41 49.18 44.89
CA ALA A 1009 -67.63 48.71 44.24
C ALA A 1009 -67.38 47.31 43.67
N ASP A 1010 -68.03 46.30 44.25
CA ASP A 1010 -67.72 44.90 44.02
C ASP A 1010 -69.02 44.08 44.03
N ALA A 1011 -69.66 44.01 42.86
CA ALA A 1011 -70.95 43.36 42.69
C ALA A 1011 -70.93 41.86 43.05
N ARG A 1012 -69.76 41.21 42.91
CA ARG A 1012 -69.59 39.77 43.16
C ARG A 1012 -68.98 39.44 44.52
N ARG A 1013 -68.64 40.43 45.34
CA ARG A 1013 -68.05 40.28 46.68
C ARG A 1013 -66.68 39.58 46.68
N THR A 1014 -65.90 39.80 45.63
CA THR A 1014 -64.59 39.18 45.42
C THR A 1014 -63.40 39.92 46.04
N LEU A 1015 -63.64 41.16 46.51
CA LEU A 1015 -62.73 42.05 47.25
C LEU A 1015 -63.12 42.18 48.73
N LEU A 1016 -64.06 41.37 49.22
CA LEU A 1016 -64.47 41.37 50.62
C LEU A 1016 -63.29 40.97 51.52
N GLY A 1017 -63.00 41.75 52.57
CA GLY A 1017 -61.91 41.47 53.52
C GLY A 1017 -60.50 41.80 53.02
N VAL A 1018 -60.37 42.43 51.84
CA VAL A 1018 -59.07 42.82 51.26
C VAL A 1018 -58.50 44.10 51.89
N VAL A 1019 -59.38 44.99 52.32
CA VAL A 1019 -59.07 46.31 52.91
C VAL A 1019 -59.59 46.32 54.33
N ASP A 1020 -58.74 46.69 55.29
CA ASP A 1020 -59.11 46.84 56.68
C ASP A 1020 -60.08 48.01 56.88
N ASP A 1021 -60.93 47.95 57.91
CA ASP A 1021 -61.98 48.94 58.18
C ASP A 1021 -61.44 50.39 58.32
N ALA A 1022 -60.17 50.57 58.67
CA ALA A 1022 -59.54 51.88 58.84
C ALA A 1022 -59.36 52.62 57.50
N HIS A 1023 -58.95 51.93 56.42
CA HIS A 1023 -58.73 52.51 55.10
C HIS A 1023 -60.01 52.51 54.23
N LEU A 1024 -61.04 51.77 54.64
CA LEU A 1024 -62.29 51.63 53.92
C LEU A 1024 -63.18 52.87 54.10
N GLY A 1025 -63.41 53.60 53.01
CA GLY A 1025 -64.35 54.74 52.94
C GLY A 1025 -65.79 54.31 52.63
N GLY A 1026 -65.96 53.18 51.95
CA GLY A 1026 -67.27 52.61 51.62
C GLY A 1026 -67.13 51.33 50.82
N TYR A 1027 -68.04 50.39 51.02
CA TYR A 1027 -68.14 49.14 50.26
C TYR A 1027 -69.54 49.01 49.66
N ALA A 1028 -69.63 48.83 48.35
CA ALA A 1028 -70.88 48.76 47.61
C ALA A 1028 -70.98 47.45 46.83
N ILE A 1029 -72.05 46.70 47.07
CA ILE A 1029 -72.35 45.43 46.38
C ILE A 1029 -73.38 45.59 45.24
N SER A 1030 -73.91 46.79 45.04
CA SER A 1030 -74.92 47.10 44.03
C SER A 1030 -74.84 48.56 43.58
N ALA A 1031 -75.37 48.85 42.39
CA ALA A 1031 -75.37 50.20 41.84
C ALA A 1031 -76.10 51.22 42.73
N ALA A 1032 -77.15 50.80 43.46
CA ALA A 1032 -77.90 51.67 44.37
C ALA A 1032 -77.06 52.13 45.57
N ILE A 1033 -76.35 51.20 46.22
CA ILE A 1033 -75.47 51.50 47.36
C ILE A 1033 -74.30 52.36 46.90
N LEU A 1034 -73.74 52.03 45.73
CA LEU A 1034 -72.67 52.83 45.14
C LEU A 1034 -73.14 54.27 44.89
N GLY A 1035 -74.32 54.45 44.28
CA GLY A 1035 -74.87 55.78 44.02
C GLY A 1035 -75.09 56.60 45.30
N GLU A 1036 -75.48 55.99 46.41
CA GLU A 1036 -75.60 56.67 47.71
C GLU A 1036 -74.23 57.11 48.25
N GLN A 1037 -73.24 56.20 48.27
CA GLN A 1037 -71.88 56.50 48.72
C GLN A 1037 -71.23 57.59 47.87
N LEU A 1038 -71.47 57.58 46.56
CA LEU A 1038 -70.92 58.56 45.63
C LEU A 1038 -71.52 59.96 45.79
N ARG A 1039 -72.75 60.11 46.27
CA ARG A 1039 -73.29 61.44 46.62
C ARG A 1039 -72.48 62.07 47.75
N GLY A 1040 -72.26 61.31 48.83
CA GLY A 1040 -71.43 61.77 49.95
C GLY A 1040 -69.98 62.05 49.55
N LEU A 1041 -69.41 61.22 48.67
CA LEU A 1041 -68.08 61.44 48.13
C LEU A 1041 -68.02 62.71 47.25
N ALA A 1042 -69.02 62.91 46.37
CA ALA A 1042 -69.11 64.08 45.52
C ALA A 1042 -69.21 65.39 46.33
N ASP A 1043 -69.98 65.40 47.43
CA ASP A 1043 -70.05 66.55 48.33
C ASP A 1043 -68.68 66.89 48.94
N MET A 1044 -67.92 65.88 49.35
CA MET A 1044 -66.57 66.04 49.88
C MET A 1044 -65.60 66.56 48.80
N LEU A 1045 -65.63 66.00 47.58
CA LEU A 1045 -64.78 66.41 46.47
C LEU A 1045 -65.10 67.83 45.98
N ARG A 1046 -66.37 68.25 46.02
CA ARG A 1046 -66.78 69.63 45.74
C ARG A 1046 -66.10 70.63 46.66
N GLY A 1047 -65.86 70.27 47.92
CA GLY A 1047 -65.09 71.07 48.88
C GLY A 1047 -63.58 71.12 48.60
N ARG A 1048 -63.04 70.19 47.81
CA ARG A 1048 -61.63 70.18 47.38
C ARG A 1048 -61.38 70.92 46.08
N LEU A 1049 -62.42 71.28 45.32
CA LEU A 1049 -62.25 72.03 44.07
C LEU A 1049 -61.58 73.40 44.37
N PRO A 1050 -60.59 73.80 43.57
CA PRO A 1050 -59.91 75.07 43.80
C PRO A 1050 -60.87 76.24 43.55
N GLY A 1051 -61.08 77.06 44.58
CA GLY A 1051 -61.84 78.31 44.47
C GLY A 1051 -61.02 79.43 43.82
N ALA A 1052 -61.69 80.55 43.51
CA ALA A 1052 -61.04 81.72 42.89
C ALA A 1052 -59.92 82.36 43.74
N SER A 1053 -59.82 82.01 45.02
CA SER A 1053 -58.82 82.51 45.96
C SER A 1053 -57.54 81.67 46.06
N VAL A 1054 -57.46 80.52 45.37
CA VAL A 1054 -56.28 79.63 45.42
C VAL A 1054 -55.17 80.18 44.51
N SER A 1055 -53.97 80.39 45.07
CA SER A 1055 -52.81 80.88 44.32
C SER A 1055 -52.21 79.82 43.39
N GLN A 1056 -51.40 80.25 42.41
CA GLN A 1056 -50.70 79.32 41.51
C GLN A 1056 -49.74 78.35 42.22
N GLN A 1057 -49.12 78.81 43.33
CA GLN A 1057 -48.23 77.95 44.12
C GLN A 1057 -49.04 76.92 44.92
N GLU A 1058 -50.16 77.34 45.53
CA GLU A 1058 -51.05 76.42 46.23
C GLU A 1058 -51.67 75.40 45.26
N LEU A 1059 -52.02 75.81 44.03
CA LEU A 1059 -52.46 74.92 42.95
C LEU A 1059 -51.40 73.85 42.61
N ARG A 1060 -50.13 74.24 42.52
CA ARG A 1060 -49.02 73.32 42.22
C ARG A 1060 -48.75 72.36 43.39
N ASP A 1061 -48.81 72.85 44.62
CA ASP A 1061 -48.44 72.09 45.83
C ASP A 1061 -49.62 71.33 46.45
N ARG A 1062 -50.86 71.53 45.94
CA ARG A 1062 -52.11 70.98 46.49
C ARG A 1062 -52.38 71.35 47.94
N SER A 1063 -51.98 72.55 48.36
CA SER A 1063 -51.99 72.94 49.77
C SER A 1063 -53.29 73.60 50.27
N TRP A 1064 -54.28 73.87 49.40
CA TRP A 1064 -55.55 74.49 49.81
C TRP A 1064 -56.55 73.50 50.45
N TRP A 1065 -56.27 72.20 50.33
CA TRP A 1065 -57.00 71.15 51.03
C TRP A 1065 -56.01 70.20 51.71
N SER A 1066 -56.50 69.47 52.71
CA SER A 1066 -55.73 68.40 53.37
C SER A 1066 -56.64 67.19 53.59
N GLY A 1067 -56.04 66.00 53.57
CA GLY A 1067 -56.76 64.74 53.74
C GLY A 1067 -56.18 63.63 52.87
N PRO A 1068 -56.82 62.45 52.87
CA PRO A 1068 -56.35 61.32 52.10
C PRO A 1068 -56.62 61.48 50.61
N GLU A 1069 -55.74 60.89 49.79
CA GLU A 1069 -56.02 60.55 48.39
C GLU A 1069 -57.16 59.54 48.34
N ILE A 1070 -58.11 59.72 47.43
CA ILE A 1070 -59.30 58.88 47.32
C ILE A 1070 -59.15 57.92 46.15
N TYR A 1071 -59.18 56.62 46.42
CA TYR A 1071 -59.21 55.59 45.40
C TYR A 1071 -60.60 54.95 45.33
N LEU A 1072 -61.32 55.19 44.24
CA LEU A 1072 -62.55 54.47 43.91
C LEU A 1072 -62.21 53.30 42.99
N VAL A 1073 -62.33 52.08 43.52
CA VAL A 1073 -62.02 50.83 42.83
C VAL A 1073 -63.32 50.13 42.48
N VAL A 1074 -63.57 49.96 41.19
CA VAL A 1074 -64.80 49.35 40.65
C VAL A 1074 -64.43 48.05 39.96
N ASP A 1075 -64.85 46.91 40.51
CA ASP A 1075 -64.76 45.61 39.86
C ASP A 1075 -66.05 45.28 39.11
N ASP A 1076 -65.93 44.56 38.00
CA ASP A 1076 -67.02 44.20 37.07
C ASP A 1076 -67.99 45.37 36.79
N HIS A 1077 -67.44 46.51 36.32
CA HIS A 1077 -68.23 47.72 36.03
C HIS A 1077 -69.46 47.45 35.16
N GLU A 1078 -69.39 46.50 34.23
CA GLU A 1078 -70.52 46.13 33.37
C GLU A 1078 -71.75 45.61 34.13
N LEU A 1079 -71.58 45.08 35.35
CA LEU A 1079 -72.69 44.61 36.18
C LEU A 1079 -73.40 45.75 36.92
N LEU A 1080 -72.72 46.88 37.07
CA LEU A 1080 -73.24 48.06 37.77
C LEU A 1080 -73.93 49.05 36.81
N THR A 1081 -73.68 48.93 35.50
CA THR A 1081 -74.21 49.82 34.45
C THR A 1081 -75.44 49.27 33.72
N ALA A 1082 -76.17 48.31 34.29
CA ALA A 1082 -77.38 47.75 33.68
C ALA A 1082 -78.55 48.77 33.53
N GLY A 1083 -78.38 50.01 34.00
CA GLY A 1083 -79.32 51.13 33.88
C GLY A 1083 -78.57 52.45 33.71
N THR A 1084 -78.83 53.43 34.59
CA THR A 1084 -78.00 54.65 34.65
C THR A 1084 -76.68 54.34 35.34
N ASP A 1085 -75.55 54.72 34.73
CA ASP A 1085 -74.22 54.52 35.34
C ASP A 1085 -74.15 55.25 36.69
N PRO A 1086 -73.96 54.53 37.82
CA PRO A 1086 -73.86 55.14 39.14
C PRO A 1086 -72.64 56.05 39.28
N LEU A 1087 -71.64 55.95 38.39
CA LEU A 1087 -70.44 56.79 38.38
C LEU A 1087 -70.67 58.17 37.75
N ASN A 1088 -71.81 58.42 37.10
CA ASN A 1088 -72.10 59.71 36.44
C ASN A 1088 -71.89 60.97 37.32
N PRO A 1089 -72.21 60.98 38.63
CA PRO A 1089 -71.95 62.12 39.49
C PRO A 1089 -70.46 62.51 39.58
N LEU A 1090 -69.55 61.60 39.22
CA LEU A 1090 -68.11 61.88 39.24
C LEU A 1090 -67.60 62.62 38.01
N LEU A 1091 -68.40 62.70 36.93
CA LEU A 1091 -67.99 63.32 35.66
C LEU A 1091 -67.52 64.76 35.83
N GLU A 1092 -68.13 65.53 36.74
CA GLU A 1092 -67.75 66.91 37.01
C GLU A 1092 -66.35 67.05 37.63
N PHE A 1093 -65.83 65.98 38.24
CA PHE A 1093 -64.57 65.97 38.97
C PHE A 1093 -63.40 65.34 38.20
N LEU A 1094 -63.67 64.44 37.24
CA LEU A 1094 -62.61 63.72 36.52
C LEU A 1094 -61.55 64.65 35.89
N PRO A 1095 -61.90 65.80 35.25
CA PRO A 1095 -60.90 66.72 34.71
C PRO A 1095 -59.96 67.33 35.77
N TYR A 1096 -60.45 67.46 37.02
CA TYR A 1096 -59.72 68.04 38.16
C TYR A 1096 -59.18 66.97 39.11
N ALA A 1097 -59.27 65.69 38.74
CA ALA A 1097 -58.98 64.56 39.62
C ALA A 1097 -57.56 64.59 40.19
N ARG A 1098 -56.60 65.09 39.39
CA ARG A 1098 -55.23 65.32 39.81
C ARG A 1098 -55.15 66.30 40.97
N ASP A 1099 -55.92 67.38 40.94
CA ASP A 1099 -55.81 68.50 41.89
C ASP A 1099 -56.51 68.21 43.22
N ILE A 1100 -57.62 67.47 43.17
CA ILE A 1100 -58.47 67.14 44.32
C ILE A 1100 -58.13 65.79 44.98
N GLY A 1101 -57.19 65.05 44.40
CA GLY A 1101 -56.76 63.75 44.91
C GLY A 1101 -57.79 62.65 44.72
N LEU A 1102 -58.35 62.54 43.51
CA LEU A 1102 -59.30 61.51 43.12
C LEU A 1102 -58.65 60.55 42.13
N HIS A 1103 -58.74 59.26 42.42
CA HIS A 1103 -58.29 58.17 41.57
C HIS A 1103 -59.41 57.19 41.28
N LEU A 1104 -59.65 56.93 40.01
CA LEU A 1104 -60.72 56.05 39.55
C LEU A 1104 -60.09 54.84 38.86
N VAL A 1105 -60.37 53.66 39.39
CA VAL A 1105 -59.87 52.38 38.85
C VAL A 1105 -61.05 51.54 38.47
N VAL A 1106 -61.21 51.29 37.16
CA VAL A 1106 -62.37 50.57 36.61
C VAL A 1106 -61.88 49.29 35.95
N ALA A 1107 -62.29 48.15 36.49
CA ALA A 1107 -62.15 46.86 35.84
C ALA A 1107 -63.46 46.43 35.18
N ARG A 1108 -63.34 45.94 33.95
CA ARG A 1108 -64.49 45.56 33.13
C ARG A 1108 -64.20 44.33 32.29
N ARG A 1109 -65.23 43.53 32.00
CA ARG A 1109 -65.14 42.49 30.98
C ARG A 1109 -64.85 43.10 29.59
N ALA A 1110 -63.97 42.44 28.83
CA ALA A 1110 -63.61 42.88 27.49
C ALA A 1110 -64.73 42.69 26.45
N GLY A 1111 -65.57 41.67 26.60
CA GLY A 1111 -66.75 41.47 25.75
C GLY A 1111 -67.69 42.69 25.75
N GLY A 1112 -67.84 43.33 24.59
CA GLY A 1112 -68.62 44.57 24.45
C GLY A 1112 -67.90 45.83 24.97
N ALA A 1113 -66.59 45.74 25.24
CA ALA A 1113 -65.80 46.86 25.73
C ALA A 1113 -65.70 47.99 24.70
N ALA A 1114 -65.53 47.65 23.42
CA ALA A 1114 -65.40 48.62 22.34
C ALA A 1114 -66.56 49.64 22.29
N ARG A 1115 -67.79 49.21 22.62
CA ARG A 1115 -68.97 50.10 22.67
C ARG A 1115 -69.00 50.94 23.93
N ALA A 1116 -68.89 50.31 25.09
CA ALA A 1116 -69.06 51.04 26.35
C ALA A 1116 -67.82 51.84 26.79
N LEU A 1117 -66.70 51.76 26.06
CA LEU A 1117 -65.64 52.78 26.12
C LEU A 1117 -66.09 54.15 25.57
N TYR A 1118 -67.26 54.23 24.91
CA TYR A 1118 -67.91 55.48 24.53
C TYR A 1118 -68.96 55.96 25.55
N ASP A 1119 -69.21 55.20 26.62
CA ASP A 1119 -70.07 55.67 27.70
C ASP A 1119 -69.38 56.85 28.43
N PRO A 1120 -70.13 57.80 29.02
CA PRO A 1120 -69.58 59.08 29.47
C PRO A 1120 -68.35 58.98 30.38
N VAL A 1121 -68.37 58.07 31.36
CA VAL A 1121 -67.27 57.94 32.34
C VAL A 1121 -66.03 57.28 31.72
N PRO A 1122 -66.10 56.07 31.11
CA PRO A 1122 -64.96 55.49 30.40
C PRO A 1122 -64.42 56.36 29.25
N ALA A 1123 -65.29 57.07 28.54
CA ALA A 1123 -64.90 57.99 27.46
C ALA A 1123 -64.06 59.15 28.01
N MET A 1124 -64.52 59.81 29.08
CA MET A 1124 -63.78 60.87 29.76
C MET A 1124 -62.44 60.38 30.30
N MET A 1125 -62.41 59.21 30.95
CA MET A 1125 -61.14 58.60 31.40
C MET A 1125 -60.17 58.40 30.23
N ARG A 1126 -60.65 57.92 29.08
CA ARG A 1126 -59.82 57.73 27.88
C ARG A 1126 -59.30 59.06 27.32
N GLU A 1127 -60.15 60.10 27.26
CA GLU A 1127 -59.78 61.44 26.80
C GLU A 1127 -58.72 62.09 27.70
N LEU A 1128 -58.80 61.88 29.01
CA LEU A 1128 -57.80 62.34 29.98
C LEU A 1128 -56.46 61.58 29.90
N GLY A 1129 -56.38 60.52 29.09
CA GLY A 1129 -55.16 59.75 28.89
C GLY A 1129 -54.82 58.81 30.04
N SER A 1130 -55.85 58.20 30.65
CA SER A 1130 -55.71 57.23 31.74
C SER A 1130 -54.77 56.06 31.40
N ALA A 1131 -54.14 55.49 32.42
CA ALA A 1131 -53.40 54.25 32.28
C ALA A 1131 -54.35 53.13 31.82
N GLY A 1132 -53.91 52.31 30.88
CA GLY A 1132 -54.69 51.21 30.31
C GLY A 1132 -54.00 49.88 30.54
N LEU A 1133 -54.77 48.87 30.94
CA LEU A 1133 -54.28 47.51 31.09
C LEU A 1133 -55.22 46.53 30.40
N VAL A 1134 -54.74 45.89 29.34
CA VAL A 1134 -55.50 44.94 28.53
C VAL A 1134 -55.00 43.53 28.84
N MET A 1135 -55.76 42.76 29.60
CA MET A 1135 -55.50 41.35 29.91
C MET A 1135 -55.99 40.44 28.78
N SER A 1136 -55.99 39.12 29.01
CA SER A 1136 -56.52 38.14 28.05
C SER A 1136 -57.89 38.55 27.52
N THR A 1137 -58.00 38.69 26.20
CA THR A 1137 -59.18 39.15 25.48
C THR A 1137 -59.31 38.37 24.17
N ALA A 1138 -60.53 37.98 23.80
CA ALA A 1138 -60.80 37.34 22.51
C ALA A 1138 -60.41 38.24 21.31
N THR A 1139 -59.90 37.63 20.24
CA THR A 1139 -59.31 38.34 19.08
C THR A 1139 -60.33 38.97 18.13
N ASP A 1140 -61.62 38.74 18.36
CA ASP A 1140 -62.75 39.31 17.62
C ASP A 1140 -63.08 40.76 18.05
N GLU A 1141 -62.64 41.16 19.25
CA GLU A 1141 -62.70 42.56 19.69
C GLU A 1141 -61.68 43.40 18.90
N GLY A 1142 -62.05 44.62 18.51
CA GLY A 1142 -61.12 45.55 17.85
C GLY A 1142 -60.03 46.08 18.82
N PRO A 1143 -59.12 46.97 18.39
CA PRO A 1143 -58.21 47.64 19.31
C PRO A 1143 -58.99 48.43 20.38
N LEU A 1144 -58.77 48.11 21.66
CA LEU A 1144 -59.53 48.65 22.78
C LEU A 1144 -58.88 49.92 23.36
N LEU A 1145 -57.60 49.83 23.72
CA LEU A 1145 -56.82 50.93 24.30
C LEU A 1145 -55.51 51.10 23.52
N GLY A 1146 -55.33 52.29 22.93
CA GLY A 1146 -54.19 52.58 22.06
C GLY A 1146 -54.20 51.74 20.77
N ALA A 1147 -53.01 51.40 20.27
CA ALA A 1147 -52.85 50.53 19.10
C ALA A 1147 -52.81 49.02 19.45
N THR A 1148 -53.13 48.66 20.69
CA THR A 1148 -52.99 47.29 21.21
C THR A 1148 -54.05 46.39 20.60
N ARG A 1149 -53.63 45.30 19.95
CA ARG A 1149 -54.53 44.26 19.48
C ARG A 1149 -54.87 43.29 20.63
N PRO A 1150 -56.13 42.89 20.80
CA PRO A 1150 -56.48 41.88 21.78
C PRO A 1150 -55.83 40.53 21.44
N ALA A 1151 -55.47 39.80 22.48
CA ALA A 1151 -54.84 38.49 22.40
C ALA A 1151 -55.25 37.64 23.60
N VAL A 1152 -55.29 36.32 23.39
CA VAL A 1152 -55.46 35.36 24.47
C VAL A 1152 -54.14 35.26 25.24
N LEU A 1153 -54.18 35.55 26.54
CA LEU A 1153 -53.01 35.63 27.40
C LEU A 1153 -53.17 34.72 28.64
N PRO A 1154 -52.08 34.22 29.24
CA PRO A 1154 -52.16 33.53 30.53
C PRO A 1154 -52.75 34.42 31.63
N PRO A 1155 -53.36 33.85 32.68
CA PRO A 1155 -53.88 34.62 33.82
C PRO A 1155 -52.82 35.53 34.46
N GLY A 1156 -53.20 36.77 34.75
CA GLY A 1156 -52.31 37.79 35.29
C GLY A 1156 -51.38 38.44 34.27
N ARG A 1157 -51.32 37.94 33.03
CA ARG A 1157 -50.58 38.58 31.95
C ARG A 1157 -51.43 39.65 31.28
N ALA A 1158 -50.81 40.80 31.02
CA ALA A 1158 -51.51 41.93 30.43
C ALA A 1158 -50.58 42.79 29.58
N THR A 1159 -51.17 43.62 28.73
CA THR A 1159 -50.46 44.65 27.99
C THR A 1159 -50.76 46.00 28.64
N LEU A 1160 -49.70 46.66 29.11
CA LEU A 1160 -49.75 47.97 29.72
C LEU A 1160 -49.62 49.06 28.65
N VAL A 1161 -50.55 50.01 28.70
CA VAL A 1161 -50.60 51.18 27.82
C VAL A 1161 -50.51 52.43 28.68
N LEU A 1162 -49.39 53.13 28.57
CA LEU A 1162 -49.15 54.42 29.23
C LEU A 1162 -48.92 55.49 28.16
N ARG A 1163 -49.46 56.68 28.39
CA ARG A 1163 -49.33 57.79 27.44
C ARG A 1163 -47.85 58.21 27.34
N GLY A 1164 -47.32 58.26 26.11
CA GLY A 1164 -45.93 58.66 25.87
C GLY A 1164 -44.88 57.58 26.17
N HIS A 1165 -45.30 56.36 26.49
CA HIS A 1165 -44.41 55.21 26.67
C HIS A 1165 -44.70 54.12 25.63
N ALA A 1166 -43.70 53.30 25.35
CA ALA A 1166 -43.88 52.12 24.51
C ALA A 1166 -44.85 51.14 25.21
N VAL A 1167 -45.70 50.50 24.43
CA VAL A 1167 -46.59 49.46 24.93
C VAL A 1167 -45.72 48.29 25.41
N GLU A 1168 -45.97 47.82 26.63
CA GLU A 1168 -45.18 46.75 27.26
C GLU A 1168 -46.08 45.64 27.80
N ARG A 1169 -45.68 44.38 27.61
CA ARG A 1169 -46.35 43.24 28.22
C ARG A 1169 -45.86 43.07 29.65
N VAL A 1170 -46.76 42.77 30.57
CA VAL A 1170 -46.49 42.72 32.01
C VAL A 1170 -47.09 41.46 32.64
N GLN A 1171 -46.45 40.97 33.70
CA GLN A 1171 -47.03 39.98 34.60
C GLN A 1171 -47.44 40.69 35.89
N ILE A 1172 -48.75 40.72 36.14
CA ILE A 1172 -49.32 41.27 37.37
C ILE A 1172 -49.07 40.33 38.54
N ALA A 1173 -48.80 40.94 39.70
CA ALA A 1173 -48.63 40.19 40.92
C ALA A 1173 -49.94 39.60 41.44
N TRP A 1174 -49.85 38.37 41.93
CA TRP A 1174 -50.90 37.63 42.58
C TRP A 1174 -50.91 37.96 44.08
N THR A 1175 -52.10 38.28 44.57
CA THR A 1175 -52.41 38.44 45.99
C THR A 1175 -53.46 37.41 46.34
N GLU A 1176 -53.25 36.62 47.39
CA GLU A 1176 -54.21 35.61 47.82
C GLU A 1176 -55.56 36.24 48.22
N PRO A 1177 -56.68 35.58 47.92
CA PRO A 1177 -57.97 36.02 48.46
C PRO A 1177 -57.95 35.87 49.99
N PRO A 1178 -58.54 36.83 50.72
CA PRO A 1178 -58.62 36.80 52.17
C PRO A 1178 -59.46 35.63 52.72
#